data_AF-A0A7Y8CXW4-F1
#
_entry.id   AF-A0A7Y8CXW4-F1
#
_cell.length_a   1.000
_cell.length_b   1.000
_cell.length_c   1.000
_cell.angle_alpha   90.00
_cell.angle_beta   90.00
_cell.angle_gamma   90.00
#
_symmetry.space_group_name_H-M   'P 1'
#
loop_
_entity.id
_entity.type
_entity.pdbx_description
1 polymer ?
#
loop_
_entity_poly.entity_id
_entity_poly.type
_entity_poly.pdbx_seq_one_letter_code
_entity_poly.pdbx_strand_id
1 'polypeptide(L)'
;MSLRLITSAVLALVACIAQADGPAPAISYTRDIQPIFTEKCVACHACYDSACQLNLGSGEGAARGASKVPVYDGERSQATPTTRLFYDAFGKQAWQQKGFYSVLDAQGSQAALMARMLELGHNAPLQPNAKLPEDIVLGLNRENMCAMPGEFNAYAGAHPKEGMPLAVTGLTDQQYQTLQRWLASGAPIDEQGLAPSAKEALQVQQWENLFNQPGARESLVARWLFEHLFLAHIYFENGEPGHFFQWVRSRTPSGQPIDLIATRRPNDDPGTRVYYRLWSVQGVIVHKTHITYPFSAEKMARIKELFYAGNWQVNALPGYGPGRRANPFETFEAIPAKARYQFMLDNAEYFVRTFIRGPVCRGQIATDVIRDNFWTLFQDPDHDLYITDARYRGQATPLLAMPGQNDDVGSVLSLWLAYRDKRNAYEALRRDSYADLPPPSWSNLWAGNDNALLSIFRHFDSASVTKGLIGEVPQTMWLFDYPLLERTYYQLAVNFDVFGNVSHQAQTRLYFDLIRNGAEQNFLRLMPADSREDFMDDWYQNSGKLKLWLDYEAIDDDKPTGLHLSENDPKRDFANQLLARYGDLNASPDPINRCMGAYCSRDGVDPAIQDAEQALSRLTSRPAAGLKVIDQLPEATMLRVETASGKRVVYSMLRNRAHSNVAFLLGEAYRYQPGLDTVTIYPGVLSSYPNFMFNIPAQEVPEFVAEMERAKDAKRFEKIVDRWGVRRSHPLFWQYFHDLSAYIRETTPVEEGVLDMNRYENL
;
A
#
# COMPACT_ATOMS: atom_id res chain seq x y z
N MET A 1 28.31 -61.80 -51.43
CA MET A 1 27.50 -60.81 -50.69
C MET A 1 28.22 -59.48 -50.75
N SER A 2 27.66 -58.54 -51.52
CA SER A 2 28.36 -57.31 -51.91
C SER A 2 28.32 -56.26 -50.80
N LEU A 3 29.47 -55.65 -50.51
CA LEU A 3 29.70 -54.53 -49.59
C LEU A 3 28.70 -53.36 -49.80
N ARG A 4 28.04 -53.28 -50.96
CA ARG A 4 27.03 -52.27 -51.32
C ARG A 4 25.69 -52.43 -50.58
N LEU A 5 25.34 -53.64 -50.15
CA LEU A 5 24.08 -53.88 -49.41
C LEU A 5 24.21 -53.49 -47.93
N ILE A 6 25.40 -53.64 -47.34
CA ILE A 6 25.65 -53.28 -45.94
C ILE A 6 25.79 -51.75 -45.79
N THR A 7 26.43 -51.07 -46.76
CA THR A 7 26.54 -49.60 -46.75
C THR A 7 25.20 -48.91 -46.97
N SER A 8 24.33 -49.47 -47.82
CA SER A 8 22.98 -48.92 -48.06
C SER A 8 22.05 -49.13 -46.85
N ALA A 9 22.18 -50.24 -46.12
CA ALA A 9 21.40 -50.49 -44.91
C ALA A 9 21.85 -49.61 -43.72
N VAL A 10 23.15 -49.30 -43.62
CA VAL A 10 23.66 -48.39 -42.57
C VAL A 10 23.30 -46.93 -42.84
N LEU A 11 23.32 -46.46 -44.10
CA LEU A 11 22.85 -45.11 -44.42
C LEU A 11 21.33 -44.94 -44.25
N ALA A 12 20.54 -45.99 -44.50
CA ALA A 12 19.09 -45.95 -44.25
C ALA A 12 18.75 -46.00 -42.74
N LEU A 13 19.56 -46.68 -41.90
CA LEU A 13 19.37 -46.66 -40.44
C LEU A 13 19.82 -45.33 -39.81
N VAL A 14 20.85 -44.66 -40.34
CA VAL A 14 21.29 -43.34 -39.86
C VAL A 14 20.34 -42.22 -40.30
N ALA A 15 19.65 -42.37 -41.44
CA ALA A 15 18.65 -41.41 -41.91
C ALA A 15 17.33 -41.43 -41.11
N CYS A 16 17.05 -42.49 -40.34
CA CYS A 16 15.84 -42.58 -39.50
C CYS A 16 16.04 -42.08 -38.06
N ILE A 17 17.23 -41.61 -37.67
CA ILE A 17 17.50 -41.04 -36.33
C ILE A 17 17.65 -39.50 -36.39
N ALA A 18 17.68 -38.91 -37.59
CA ALA A 18 17.44 -37.48 -37.74
C ALA A 18 15.94 -37.20 -37.62
N GLN A 19 15.38 -37.31 -36.41
CA GLN A 19 14.26 -36.45 -36.06
C GLN A 19 14.79 -35.03 -36.26
N ALA A 20 14.40 -34.42 -37.36
CA ALA A 20 14.53 -32.98 -37.52
C ALA A 20 13.79 -32.38 -36.32
N ASP A 21 14.55 -31.83 -35.37
CA ASP A 21 14.00 -30.86 -34.44
C ASP A 21 13.31 -29.81 -35.32
N GLY A 22 11.98 -29.83 -35.31
CA GLY A 22 11.20 -28.81 -36.00
C GLY A 22 11.65 -27.42 -35.54
N PRO A 23 11.38 -26.36 -36.32
CA PRO A 23 11.72 -25.00 -35.89
C PRO A 23 11.23 -24.82 -34.46
N ALA A 24 12.16 -24.47 -33.55
CA ALA A 24 11.83 -24.26 -32.15
C ALA A 24 10.58 -23.36 -32.08
N PRO A 25 9.56 -23.72 -31.27
CA PRO A 25 8.31 -22.98 -31.24
C PRO A 25 8.61 -21.50 -31.01
N ALA A 26 7.92 -20.62 -31.76
CA ALA A 26 8.12 -19.18 -31.65
C ALA A 26 7.92 -18.73 -30.19
N ILE A 27 8.85 -17.90 -29.71
CA ILE A 27 8.82 -17.37 -28.34
C ILE A 27 7.64 -16.42 -28.21
N SER A 28 6.77 -16.69 -27.25
CA SER A 28 5.59 -15.88 -26.93
C SER A 28 5.89 -14.97 -25.74
N TYR A 29 5.50 -13.70 -25.82
CA TYR A 29 5.65 -12.78 -24.72
C TYR A 29 4.84 -13.26 -23.51
N THR A 30 3.55 -13.53 -23.70
CA THR A 30 2.66 -13.90 -22.59
C THR A 30 3.04 -15.25 -21.97
N ARG A 31 3.43 -16.24 -22.77
CA ARG A 31 3.75 -17.59 -22.27
C ARG A 31 5.18 -17.71 -21.73
N ASP A 32 6.15 -17.10 -22.38
CA ASP A 32 7.57 -17.38 -22.11
C ASP A 32 8.32 -16.21 -21.47
N ILE A 33 7.87 -14.95 -21.68
CA ILE A 33 8.61 -13.75 -21.25
C ILE A 33 7.99 -13.11 -20.00
N GLN A 34 6.67 -12.89 -19.99
CA GLN A 34 5.97 -12.30 -18.84
C GLN A 34 6.19 -13.13 -17.56
N PRO A 35 6.23 -14.48 -17.56
CA PRO A 35 6.58 -15.23 -16.36
C PRO A 35 7.99 -14.94 -15.85
N ILE A 36 8.98 -14.81 -16.74
CA ILE A 36 10.35 -14.45 -16.35
C ILE A 36 10.38 -13.03 -15.77
N PHE A 37 9.71 -12.07 -16.40
CA PHE A 37 9.61 -10.70 -15.87
C PHE A 37 8.89 -10.67 -14.52
N THR A 38 7.81 -11.41 -14.36
CA THR A 38 7.06 -11.53 -13.10
C THR A 38 7.97 -12.05 -11.99
N GLU A 39 8.74 -13.10 -12.29
CA GLU A 39 9.63 -13.71 -11.31
C GLU A 39 10.87 -12.86 -11.00
N LYS A 40 11.46 -12.17 -11.98
CA LYS A 40 12.82 -11.60 -11.84
C LYS A 40 12.89 -10.07 -11.91
N CYS A 41 11.80 -9.41 -12.32
CA CYS A 41 11.83 -7.99 -12.66
C CYS A 41 10.71 -7.17 -12.04
N VAL A 42 9.46 -7.67 -12.02
CA VAL A 42 8.26 -6.94 -11.58
C VAL A 42 8.38 -6.45 -10.13
N ALA A 43 9.06 -7.21 -9.27
CA ALA A 43 9.33 -6.82 -7.89
C ALA A 43 10.08 -5.46 -7.76
N CYS A 44 10.78 -5.02 -8.81
CA CYS A 44 11.41 -3.70 -8.87
C CYS A 44 10.82 -2.77 -9.95
N HIS A 45 10.28 -3.35 -11.02
CA HIS A 45 9.80 -2.67 -12.23
C HIS A 45 8.28 -2.70 -12.34
N ALA A 46 7.58 -2.16 -11.35
CA ALA A 46 6.12 -2.00 -11.37
C ALA A 46 5.62 -0.71 -10.69
N CYS A 47 4.47 -0.22 -11.16
CA CYS A 47 3.80 1.01 -10.70
C CYS A 47 4.70 2.26 -10.78
N TYR A 48 4.38 3.29 -10.00
CA TYR A 48 5.15 4.54 -9.94
C TYR A 48 6.52 4.43 -9.26
N ASP A 49 6.75 3.33 -8.53
CA ASP A 49 8.04 3.01 -7.90
C ASP A 49 9.04 2.37 -8.88
N SER A 50 8.62 2.08 -10.11
CA SER A 50 9.51 1.52 -11.13
C SER A 50 10.69 2.46 -11.41
N ALA A 51 11.91 1.94 -11.26
CA ALA A 51 13.10 2.68 -11.69
C ALA A 51 12.98 3.11 -13.16
N CYS A 52 13.27 4.38 -13.44
CA CYS A 52 13.15 4.98 -14.78
C CYS A 52 11.76 4.87 -15.41
N GLN A 53 10.70 4.74 -14.61
CA GLN A 53 9.34 4.41 -15.06
C GLN A 53 9.24 3.15 -15.93
N LEU A 54 10.28 2.29 -15.98
CA LEU A 54 10.24 1.06 -16.75
C LEU A 54 9.38 0.03 -16.00
N ASN A 55 8.15 -0.18 -16.49
CA ASN A 55 7.22 -1.12 -15.88
C ASN A 55 7.15 -2.39 -16.74
N LEU A 56 7.48 -3.53 -16.15
CA LEU A 56 7.57 -4.84 -16.81
C LEU A 56 6.42 -5.79 -16.42
N GLY A 57 5.38 -5.24 -15.77
CA GLY A 57 4.18 -5.99 -15.39
C GLY A 57 3.21 -6.24 -16.54
N SER A 58 3.45 -5.71 -17.73
CA SER A 58 2.61 -5.92 -18.92
C SER A 58 3.40 -5.68 -20.21
N GLY A 59 2.90 -6.23 -21.31
CA GLY A 59 3.42 -5.97 -22.66
C GLY A 59 3.37 -4.49 -23.02
N GLU A 60 2.29 -3.78 -22.70
CA GLU A 60 2.22 -2.32 -22.93
C GLU A 60 3.29 -1.57 -22.13
N GLY A 61 3.53 -1.95 -20.87
CA GLY A 61 4.58 -1.40 -20.03
C GLY A 61 5.99 -1.62 -20.62
N ALA A 62 6.27 -2.85 -21.05
CA ALA A 62 7.54 -3.20 -21.69
C ALA A 62 7.74 -2.43 -23.01
N ALA A 63 6.68 -2.31 -23.83
CA ALA A 63 6.70 -1.59 -25.10
C ALA A 63 6.84 -0.07 -24.94
N ARG A 64 6.27 0.50 -23.88
CA ARG A 64 6.43 1.92 -23.52
C ARG A 64 7.91 2.26 -23.32
N GLY A 65 8.66 1.37 -22.66
CA GLY A 65 10.06 1.57 -22.34
C GLY A 65 10.29 2.45 -21.11
N ALA A 66 11.41 3.16 -21.10
CA ALA A 66 11.89 3.92 -19.94
C ALA A 66 11.81 5.44 -20.16
N SER A 67 11.87 6.19 -19.07
CA SER A 67 11.90 7.66 -19.04
C SER A 67 12.89 8.14 -17.99
N LYS A 68 13.56 9.27 -18.28
CA LYS A 68 14.43 9.97 -17.33
C LYS A 68 13.64 10.82 -16.31
N VAL A 69 12.35 11.04 -16.55
CA VAL A 69 11.53 11.89 -15.69
C VAL A 69 11.03 11.06 -14.49
N PRO A 70 11.33 11.42 -13.24
CA PRO A 70 10.79 10.72 -12.07
C PRO A 70 9.29 11.03 -11.88
N VAL A 71 8.52 10.04 -11.44
CA VAL A 71 7.12 10.25 -11.02
C VAL A 71 7.09 10.93 -9.65
N TYR A 72 7.77 10.34 -8.67
CA TYR A 72 7.96 10.93 -7.35
C TYR A 72 9.12 11.91 -7.38
N ASP A 73 8.80 13.20 -7.35
CA ASP A 73 9.77 14.31 -7.34
C ASP A 73 9.27 15.37 -6.35
N GLY A 74 9.93 15.42 -5.18
CA GLY A 74 9.56 16.34 -4.10
C GLY A 74 9.99 17.79 -4.35
N GLU A 75 10.85 18.05 -5.33
CA GLU A 75 11.44 19.37 -5.61
C GLU A 75 10.78 20.06 -6.81
N ARG A 76 9.85 19.37 -7.47
CA ARG A 76 9.20 19.81 -8.69
C ARG A 76 8.45 21.14 -8.50
N SER A 77 8.84 22.17 -9.24
CA SER A 77 8.20 23.50 -9.19
C SER A 77 6.89 23.59 -9.98
N GLN A 78 6.75 22.81 -11.05
CA GLN A 78 5.60 22.82 -11.97
C GLN A 78 5.04 21.41 -12.15
N ALA A 79 3.72 21.25 -12.19
CA ALA A 79 3.10 19.94 -12.41
C ALA A 79 3.53 19.36 -13.77
N THR A 80 3.74 18.04 -13.83
CA THR A 80 4.08 17.32 -15.07
C THR A 80 2.85 16.64 -15.69
N PRO A 81 2.87 16.35 -17.01
CA PRO A 81 1.87 15.52 -17.64
C PRO A 81 1.81 14.11 -17.01
N THR A 82 0.62 13.54 -16.92
CA THR A 82 0.43 12.18 -16.40
C THR A 82 0.92 11.13 -17.40
N THR A 83 1.46 10.03 -16.87
CA THR A 83 2.06 8.89 -17.60
C THR A 83 1.57 7.53 -17.13
N ARG A 84 0.31 7.43 -16.72
CA ARG A 84 -0.38 6.21 -16.30
C ARG A 84 -0.54 5.24 -17.48
N LEU A 85 -0.01 4.02 -17.33
CA LEU A 85 -0.22 2.94 -18.30
C LEU A 85 -1.72 2.66 -18.47
N PHE A 86 -2.15 2.36 -19.68
CA PHE A 86 -3.56 2.11 -20.03
C PHE A 86 -4.51 3.31 -19.90
N TYR A 87 -4.02 4.51 -19.59
CA TYR A 87 -4.84 5.71 -19.44
C TYR A 87 -4.37 6.87 -20.33
N ASP A 88 -3.08 7.20 -20.26
CA ASP A 88 -2.60 8.48 -20.77
C ASP A 88 -2.05 8.42 -22.20
N ALA A 89 -1.72 7.23 -22.71
CA ALA A 89 -1.31 6.97 -24.08
C ALA A 89 -1.40 5.46 -24.39
N PHE A 90 -1.51 5.10 -25.67
CA PHE A 90 -1.56 3.72 -26.13
C PHE A 90 -0.62 3.52 -27.32
N GLY A 91 0.14 2.42 -27.28
CA GLY A 91 1.10 2.09 -28.32
C GLY A 91 2.41 2.89 -28.25
N LYS A 92 3.45 2.29 -28.83
CA LYS A 92 4.84 2.76 -28.75
C LYS A 92 5.05 4.22 -29.19
N GLN A 93 4.44 4.63 -30.30
CA GLN A 93 4.64 5.97 -30.85
C GLN A 93 4.07 7.07 -29.93
N ALA A 94 2.90 6.85 -29.33
CA ALA A 94 2.29 7.81 -28.40
C ALA A 94 3.12 7.98 -27.14
N TRP A 95 3.73 6.89 -26.63
CA TRP A 95 4.65 6.95 -25.50
C TRP A 95 5.96 7.68 -25.83
N GLN A 96 6.51 7.48 -27.03
CA GLN A 96 7.70 8.21 -27.48
C GLN A 96 7.46 9.73 -27.57
N GLN A 97 6.28 10.16 -28.00
CA GLN A 97 5.89 11.59 -27.98
C GLN A 97 5.82 12.17 -26.57
N LYS A 98 5.62 11.33 -25.55
CA LYS A 98 5.69 11.70 -24.12
C LYS A 98 7.11 11.59 -23.54
N GLY A 99 8.14 11.39 -24.37
CA GLY A 99 9.54 11.38 -23.97
C GLY A 99 10.07 10.02 -23.47
N PHE A 100 9.31 8.94 -23.66
CA PHE A 100 9.82 7.59 -23.39
C PHE A 100 10.72 7.08 -24.51
N TYR A 101 11.73 6.29 -24.17
CA TYR A 101 12.61 5.63 -25.12
C TYR A 101 12.53 4.10 -24.97
N SER A 102 12.66 3.41 -26.10
CA SER A 102 12.55 1.96 -26.14
C SER A 102 13.75 1.30 -25.47
N VAL A 103 13.46 0.27 -24.67
CA VAL A 103 14.45 -0.65 -24.10
C VAL A 103 14.55 -1.96 -24.90
N LEU A 104 13.59 -2.19 -25.81
CA LEU A 104 13.42 -3.44 -26.56
C LEU A 104 13.97 -3.39 -27.99
N ASP A 105 14.09 -2.19 -28.57
CA ASP A 105 14.53 -2.05 -29.96
C ASP A 105 16.06 -2.06 -30.06
N ALA A 106 16.56 -2.76 -31.08
CA ALA A 106 17.93 -2.57 -31.57
C ALA A 106 18.08 -1.19 -32.25
N GLN A 107 19.24 -0.56 -32.11
CA GLN A 107 19.57 0.70 -32.76
C GLN A 107 20.76 0.53 -33.71
N GLY A 108 20.49 0.50 -35.02
CA GLY A 108 21.51 0.24 -36.02
C GLY A 108 22.13 -1.14 -35.83
N SER A 109 23.45 -1.20 -35.60
CA SER A 109 24.16 -2.45 -35.30
C SER A 109 24.20 -2.79 -33.80
N GLN A 110 23.60 -1.98 -32.93
CA GLN A 110 23.58 -2.22 -31.47
C GLN A 110 22.35 -3.03 -31.07
N ALA A 111 22.55 -4.06 -30.25
CA ALA A 111 21.48 -4.81 -29.61
C ALA A 111 20.62 -3.90 -28.71
N ALA A 112 19.40 -4.37 -28.39
CA ALA A 112 18.48 -3.69 -27.50
C ALA A 112 19.12 -3.35 -26.14
N LEU A 113 18.73 -2.21 -25.55
CA LEU A 113 19.26 -1.79 -24.25
C LEU A 113 19.02 -2.85 -23.17
N MET A 114 17.85 -3.48 -23.15
CA MET A 114 17.54 -4.58 -22.24
C MET A 114 18.51 -5.75 -22.42
N ALA A 115 18.80 -6.16 -23.66
CA ALA A 115 19.71 -7.27 -23.94
C ALA A 115 21.11 -7.02 -23.36
N ARG A 116 21.60 -5.79 -23.52
CA ARG A 116 22.92 -5.36 -23.04
C ARG A 116 22.97 -5.23 -21.51
N MET A 117 21.91 -4.75 -20.87
CA MET A 117 21.81 -4.72 -19.40
C MET A 117 21.76 -6.13 -18.79
N LEU A 118 21.05 -7.06 -19.44
CA LEU A 118 21.00 -8.47 -19.04
C LEU A 118 22.36 -9.15 -19.21
N GLU A 119 23.06 -8.89 -20.33
CA GLU A 119 24.42 -9.40 -20.57
C GLU A 119 25.40 -8.88 -19.52
N LEU A 120 25.34 -7.59 -19.18
CA LEU A 120 26.16 -7.00 -18.12
C LEU A 120 25.95 -7.70 -16.77
N GLY A 121 24.70 -7.99 -16.42
CA GLY A 121 24.37 -8.67 -15.16
C GLY A 121 24.81 -10.14 -15.16
N HIS A 122 24.59 -10.83 -16.27
CA HIS A 122 24.98 -12.23 -16.43
C HIS A 122 26.50 -12.43 -16.36
N ASN A 123 27.29 -11.48 -16.89
CA ASN A 123 28.75 -11.53 -16.87
C ASN A 123 29.38 -11.09 -15.52
N ALA A 124 28.58 -10.67 -14.54
CA ALA A 124 29.03 -10.22 -13.22
C ALA A 124 28.29 -10.93 -12.07
N PRO A 125 28.42 -12.27 -11.94
CA PRO A 125 27.69 -13.02 -10.92
C PRO A 125 28.10 -12.62 -9.50
N LEU A 126 27.12 -12.63 -8.59
CA LEU A 126 27.33 -12.36 -7.18
C LEU A 126 27.92 -13.57 -6.46
N GLN A 127 28.65 -13.32 -5.37
CA GLN A 127 29.06 -14.38 -4.45
C GLN A 127 27.83 -14.96 -3.75
N PRO A 128 27.59 -16.29 -3.80
CA PRO A 128 26.39 -16.91 -3.25
C PRO A 128 26.15 -16.59 -1.77
N ASN A 129 24.97 -16.06 -1.48
CA ASN A 129 24.50 -15.67 -0.14
C ASN A 129 25.50 -14.81 0.68
N ALA A 130 26.36 -14.05 0.01
CA ALA A 130 27.27 -13.10 0.65
C ALA A 130 26.71 -11.69 0.63
N LYS A 131 27.17 -10.85 1.57
CA LYS A 131 26.92 -9.41 1.54
C LYS A 131 27.40 -8.80 0.22
N LEU A 132 26.60 -7.93 -0.36
CA LEU A 132 26.96 -7.22 -1.58
C LEU A 132 28.12 -6.23 -1.31
N PRO A 133 28.99 -5.99 -2.30
CA PRO A 133 30.00 -4.95 -2.23
C PRO A 133 29.44 -3.54 -1.89
N GLU A 134 30.20 -2.75 -1.13
CA GLU A 134 29.79 -1.41 -0.68
C GLU A 134 29.65 -0.38 -1.82
N ASP A 135 30.29 -0.63 -2.98
CA ASP A 135 30.20 0.22 -4.18
C ASP A 135 28.83 0.13 -4.87
N ILE A 136 28.00 -0.88 -4.55
CA ILE A 136 26.65 -1.02 -5.09
C ILE A 136 25.65 -0.35 -4.16
N VAL A 137 25.22 0.86 -4.53
CA VAL A 137 24.19 1.61 -3.80
C VAL A 137 22.80 1.06 -4.11
N LEU A 138 22.02 0.76 -3.07
CA LEU A 138 20.64 0.25 -3.11
C LEU A 138 19.65 1.19 -2.39
N GLY A 139 18.37 0.85 -2.44
CA GLY A 139 17.30 1.54 -1.73
C GLY A 139 16.84 2.83 -2.40
N LEU A 140 16.01 3.60 -1.70
CA LEU A 140 15.42 4.83 -2.24
C LEU A 140 16.42 5.96 -2.47
N ASN A 141 17.58 5.91 -1.80
CA ASN A 141 18.66 6.89 -1.95
C ASN A 141 19.51 6.66 -3.21
N ARG A 142 19.29 5.54 -3.92
CA ARG A 142 19.98 5.26 -5.17
C ARG A 142 19.50 6.24 -6.25
N GLU A 143 20.43 7.00 -6.81
CA GLU A 143 20.18 7.76 -8.03
C GLU A 143 20.06 6.81 -9.23
N ASN A 144 18.87 6.71 -9.80
CA ASN A 144 18.63 5.85 -10.94
C ASN A 144 19.20 6.48 -12.22
N MET A 145 20.30 5.91 -12.72
CA MET A 145 20.92 6.28 -13.98
C MET A 145 20.13 5.68 -15.14
N CYS A 146 19.11 6.40 -15.59
CA CYS A 146 18.23 6.01 -16.69
C CYS A 146 18.92 6.18 -18.05
N ALA A 147 19.95 5.37 -18.31
CA ALA A 147 20.77 5.44 -19.52
C ALA A 147 19.91 5.17 -20.77
N MET A 148 20.11 5.97 -21.81
CA MET A 148 19.58 5.73 -23.15
C MET A 148 20.45 4.70 -23.91
N PRO A 149 19.95 4.08 -25.00
CA PRO A 149 20.73 3.09 -25.76
C PRO A 149 22.13 3.57 -26.19
N GLY A 150 22.27 4.84 -26.57
CA GLY A 150 23.56 5.45 -26.93
C GLY A 150 24.49 5.74 -25.74
N GLU A 151 23.97 5.78 -24.52
CA GLU A 151 24.71 6.09 -23.28
C GLU A 151 25.22 4.81 -22.57
N PHE A 152 24.75 3.62 -22.98
CA PHE A 152 25.04 2.36 -22.30
C PHE A 152 26.53 2.08 -22.10
N ASN A 153 27.39 2.33 -23.09
CA ASN A 153 28.82 1.99 -22.97
C ASN A 153 29.51 2.78 -21.86
N ALA A 154 29.13 4.06 -21.69
CA ALA A 154 29.63 4.87 -20.59
C ALA A 154 29.12 4.35 -19.24
N TYR A 155 27.83 4.00 -19.17
CA TYR A 155 27.22 3.39 -17.98
C TYR A 155 27.92 2.09 -17.59
N ALA A 156 28.06 1.13 -18.50
CA ALA A 156 28.68 -0.17 -18.23
C ALA A 156 30.16 -0.05 -17.85
N GLY A 157 30.88 0.93 -18.39
CA GLY A 157 32.26 1.23 -18.00
C GLY A 157 32.38 1.79 -16.58
N ALA A 158 31.43 2.64 -16.16
CA ALA A 158 31.40 3.21 -14.82
C ALA A 158 30.82 2.26 -13.76
N HIS A 159 29.89 1.38 -14.15
CA HIS A 159 29.12 0.50 -13.27
C HIS A 159 29.16 -0.98 -13.74
N PRO A 160 30.34 -1.60 -13.80
CA PRO A 160 30.51 -2.94 -14.41
C PRO A 160 29.78 -4.08 -13.67
N LYS A 161 29.33 -3.85 -12.43
CA LYS A 161 28.59 -4.83 -11.61
C LYS A 161 27.09 -4.52 -11.48
N GLU A 162 26.59 -3.48 -12.16
CA GLU A 162 25.21 -3.01 -12.02
C GLU A 162 24.34 -3.35 -13.22
N GLY A 163 24.53 -4.54 -13.79
CA GLY A 163 23.61 -5.10 -14.79
C GLY A 163 22.29 -5.59 -14.17
N MET A 164 21.40 -6.11 -15.01
CA MET A 164 20.06 -6.55 -14.58
C MET A 164 19.95 -8.09 -14.51
N PRO A 165 19.22 -8.66 -13.53
CA PRO A 165 18.62 -8.00 -12.36
C PRO A 165 19.67 -7.39 -11.42
N LEU A 166 19.43 -6.16 -10.94
CA LEU A 166 20.41 -5.40 -10.17
C LEU A 166 20.66 -6.01 -8.78
N ALA A 167 21.90 -6.45 -8.57
CA ALA A 167 22.44 -6.82 -7.27
C ALA A 167 21.55 -7.81 -6.51
N VAL A 168 21.04 -8.81 -7.23
CA VAL A 168 20.25 -9.93 -6.72
C VAL A 168 20.59 -11.16 -7.55
N THR A 169 20.32 -12.35 -7.03
CA THR A 169 20.48 -13.61 -7.77
C THR A 169 19.86 -13.48 -9.16
N GLY A 170 20.67 -13.73 -10.18
CA GLY A 170 20.32 -13.43 -11.57
C GLY A 170 19.32 -14.41 -12.19
N LEU A 171 19.18 -14.28 -13.50
CA LEU A 171 18.43 -15.22 -14.33
C LEU A 171 19.14 -16.58 -14.37
N THR A 172 18.36 -17.67 -14.47
CA THR A 172 18.96 -18.95 -14.89
C THR A 172 19.44 -18.87 -16.34
N ASP A 173 20.38 -19.73 -16.74
CA ASP A 173 20.88 -19.75 -18.13
C ASP A 173 19.75 -19.91 -19.15
N GLN A 174 18.74 -20.72 -18.83
CA GLN A 174 17.56 -20.91 -19.67
C GLN A 174 16.71 -19.65 -19.77
N GLN A 175 16.47 -18.96 -18.66
CA GLN A 175 15.73 -17.70 -18.64
C GLN A 175 16.47 -16.61 -19.44
N TYR A 176 17.78 -16.49 -19.22
CA TYR A 176 18.65 -15.57 -19.94
C TYR A 176 18.62 -15.83 -21.46
N GLN A 177 18.85 -17.07 -21.89
CA GLN A 177 18.82 -17.43 -23.32
C GLN A 177 17.44 -17.21 -23.95
N THR A 178 16.36 -17.41 -23.20
CA THR A 178 14.99 -17.16 -23.68
C THR A 178 14.77 -15.67 -23.93
N LEU A 179 15.15 -14.82 -22.99
CA LEU A 179 15.07 -13.36 -23.16
C LEU A 179 15.96 -12.85 -24.30
N GLN A 180 17.20 -13.35 -24.41
CA GLN A 180 18.11 -12.94 -25.48
C GLN A 180 17.58 -13.30 -26.87
N ARG A 181 17.04 -14.52 -27.05
CA ARG A 181 16.42 -14.93 -28.34
C ARG A 181 15.18 -14.10 -28.66
N TRP A 182 14.34 -13.80 -27.67
CA TRP A 182 13.17 -12.95 -27.85
C TRP A 182 13.56 -11.53 -28.28
N LEU A 183 14.52 -10.90 -27.58
CA LEU A 183 15.03 -9.58 -27.93
C LEU A 183 15.68 -9.57 -29.33
N ALA A 184 16.48 -10.58 -29.66
CA ALA A 184 17.10 -10.72 -30.98
C ALA A 184 16.06 -10.89 -32.12
N SER A 185 14.89 -11.45 -31.81
CA SER A 185 13.76 -11.57 -32.75
C SER A 185 12.92 -10.29 -32.89
N GLY A 186 13.35 -9.18 -32.29
CA GLY A 186 12.64 -7.90 -32.31
C GLY A 186 11.59 -7.74 -31.19
N ALA A 187 11.65 -8.60 -30.17
CA ALA A 187 10.81 -8.54 -28.98
C ALA A 187 9.29 -8.49 -29.29
N PRO A 188 8.73 -9.43 -30.09
CA PRO A 188 7.31 -9.44 -30.41
C PRO A 188 6.48 -9.61 -29.13
N ILE A 189 5.38 -8.84 -29.03
CA ILE A 189 4.46 -8.86 -27.88
C ILE A 189 3.10 -9.34 -28.39
N ASP A 190 2.72 -10.55 -27.98
CA ASP A 190 1.46 -11.22 -28.31
C ASP A 190 0.42 -11.14 -27.17
N GLU A 191 0.59 -10.16 -26.27
CA GLU A 191 -0.32 -9.92 -25.15
C GLU A 191 -1.71 -9.46 -25.66
N GLN A 192 -2.74 -10.12 -25.14
CA GLN A 192 -4.13 -9.75 -25.36
C GLN A 192 -4.72 -9.23 -24.05
N GLY A 193 -5.58 -8.22 -24.16
CA GLY A 193 -6.24 -7.65 -22.99
C GLY A 193 -7.10 -8.70 -22.30
N LEU A 194 -7.04 -8.72 -20.96
CA LEU A 194 -7.88 -9.59 -20.14
C LEU A 194 -9.36 -9.27 -20.39
N ALA A 195 -10.13 -10.30 -20.74
CA ALA A 195 -11.57 -10.19 -20.93
C ALA A 195 -12.32 -10.85 -19.76
N PRO A 196 -13.44 -10.27 -19.30
CA PRO A 196 -14.28 -10.90 -18.29
C PRO A 196 -14.81 -12.26 -18.78
N SER A 197 -14.90 -13.23 -17.87
CA SER A 197 -15.62 -14.47 -18.14
C SER A 197 -17.12 -14.22 -18.37
N ALA A 198 -17.87 -15.19 -18.90
CA ALA A 198 -19.31 -15.01 -19.11
C ALA A 198 -20.07 -14.69 -17.81
N LYS A 199 -19.64 -15.24 -16.67
CA LYS A 199 -20.23 -14.96 -15.35
C LYS A 199 -19.88 -13.55 -14.89
N GLU A 200 -18.62 -13.14 -15.03
CA GLU A 200 -18.16 -11.80 -14.68
C GLU A 200 -18.83 -10.74 -15.56
N ALA A 201 -18.98 -10.99 -16.86
CA ALA A 201 -19.64 -10.09 -17.79
C ALA A 201 -21.10 -9.80 -17.40
N LEU A 202 -21.83 -10.81 -16.88
CA LEU A 202 -23.18 -10.61 -16.35
C LEU A 202 -23.17 -9.71 -15.10
N GLN A 203 -22.24 -9.94 -14.18
CA GLN A 203 -22.11 -9.10 -12.98
C GLN A 203 -21.68 -7.67 -13.33
N VAL A 204 -20.73 -7.51 -14.25
CA VAL A 204 -20.35 -6.20 -14.82
C VAL A 204 -21.58 -5.48 -15.32
N GLN A 205 -22.41 -6.13 -16.14
CA GLN A 205 -23.63 -5.51 -16.65
C GLN A 205 -24.61 -5.10 -15.54
N GLN A 206 -24.81 -5.94 -14.51
CA GLN A 206 -25.70 -5.62 -13.38
C GLN A 206 -25.23 -4.38 -12.60
N TRP A 207 -23.93 -4.28 -12.33
CA TRP A 207 -23.34 -3.15 -11.63
C TRP A 207 -23.33 -1.88 -12.49
N GLU A 208 -22.92 -1.97 -13.75
CA GLU A 208 -22.99 -0.84 -14.68
C GLU A 208 -24.43 -0.33 -14.85
N ASN A 209 -25.43 -1.22 -14.86
CA ASN A 209 -26.84 -0.83 -14.90
C ASN A 209 -27.28 -0.04 -13.67
N LEU A 210 -26.74 -0.34 -12.48
CA LEU A 210 -27.01 0.44 -11.27
C LEU A 210 -26.34 1.82 -11.34
N PHE A 211 -25.06 1.86 -11.71
CA PHE A 211 -24.27 3.10 -11.72
C PHE A 211 -24.69 4.08 -12.82
N ASN A 212 -25.33 3.59 -13.88
CA ASN A 212 -25.79 4.41 -15.01
C ASN A 212 -27.31 4.58 -15.03
N GLN A 213 -28.02 4.33 -13.92
CA GLN A 213 -29.44 4.65 -13.84
C GLN A 213 -29.67 6.14 -14.11
N PRO A 214 -30.69 6.50 -14.92
CA PRO A 214 -30.99 7.89 -15.20
C PRO A 214 -31.62 8.58 -13.98
N GLY A 215 -31.22 9.83 -13.74
CA GLY A 215 -31.81 10.68 -12.71
C GLY A 215 -30.76 11.44 -11.92
N ALA A 216 -31.14 12.57 -11.33
CA ALA A 216 -30.21 13.44 -10.60
C ALA A 216 -29.73 12.77 -9.30
N ARG A 217 -30.60 12.01 -8.62
CA ARG A 217 -30.26 11.25 -7.43
C ARG A 217 -29.26 10.15 -7.75
N GLU A 218 -29.55 9.37 -8.78
CA GLU A 218 -28.76 8.24 -9.25
C GLU A 218 -27.37 8.70 -9.73
N SER A 219 -27.33 9.78 -10.51
CA SER A 219 -26.08 10.37 -10.99
C SER A 219 -25.21 10.91 -9.85
N LEU A 220 -25.82 11.51 -8.82
CA LEU A 220 -25.08 12.01 -7.65
C LEU A 220 -24.48 10.86 -6.83
N VAL A 221 -25.26 9.80 -6.60
CA VAL A 221 -24.79 8.60 -5.88
C VAL A 221 -23.68 7.90 -6.68
N ALA A 222 -23.85 7.73 -7.99
CA ALA A 222 -22.83 7.12 -8.84
C ALA A 222 -21.52 7.92 -8.85
N ARG A 223 -21.61 9.26 -8.86
CA ARG A 223 -20.44 10.14 -8.71
C ARG A 223 -19.77 9.95 -7.35
N TRP A 224 -20.53 9.97 -6.26
CA TRP A 224 -19.97 9.78 -4.92
C TRP A 224 -19.28 8.43 -4.79
N LEU A 225 -19.94 7.34 -5.19
CA LEU A 225 -19.37 5.99 -5.17
C LEU A 225 -18.11 5.90 -6.05
N PHE A 226 -18.10 6.50 -7.24
CA PHE A 226 -16.92 6.51 -8.11
C PHE A 226 -15.75 7.23 -7.45
N GLU A 227 -15.97 8.43 -6.91
CA GLU A 227 -14.93 9.16 -6.18
C GLU A 227 -14.40 8.37 -4.98
N HIS A 228 -15.20 7.46 -4.40
CA HIS A 228 -14.83 6.63 -3.25
C HIS A 228 -14.26 5.25 -3.56
N LEU A 229 -14.41 4.76 -4.80
CA LEU A 229 -13.99 3.40 -5.19
C LEU A 229 -13.05 3.36 -6.41
N PHE A 230 -12.61 4.51 -6.93
CA PHE A 230 -11.78 4.57 -8.15
C PHE A 230 -10.41 3.85 -8.04
N LEU A 231 -9.89 3.66 -6.82
CA LEU A 231 -8.65 2.91 -6.56
C LEU A 231 -8.88 1.42 -6.32
N ALA A 232 -10.14 0.97 -6.26
CA ALA A 232 -10.44 -0.42 -5.98
C ALA A 232 -10.04 -1.34 -7.14
N HIS A 233 -9.35 -2.42 -6.80
CA HIS A 233 -9.33 -3.65 -7.57
C HIS A 233 -10.57 -4.45 -7.17
N ILE A 234 -11.63 -4.29 -7.96
CA ILE A 234 -12.92 -4.91 -7.74
C ILE A 234 -12.83 -6.38 -8.15
N TYR A 235 -13.28 -7.28 -7.29
CA TYR A 235 -13.50 -8.68 -7.64
C TYR A 235 -14.97 -9.05 -7.44
N PHE A 236 -15.44 -9.99 -8.25
CA PHE A 236 -16.80 -10.48 -8.16
C PHE A 236 -16.89 -11.70 -7.25
N GLU A 237 -17.97 -11.78 -6.48
CA GLU A 237 -18.31 -13.02 -5.79
C GLU A 237 -18.52 -14.15 -6.82
N ASN A 238 -17.84 -15.29 -6.59
CA ASN A 238 -17.76 -16.40 -7.56
C ASN A 238 -17.23 -16.00 -8.95
N GLY A 239 -16.43 -14.94 -9.04
CA GLY A 239 -15.65 -14.56 -10.22
C GLY A 239 -14.44 -15.47 -10.44
N GLU A 240 -13.68 -15.21 -11.50
CA GLU A 240 -12.47 -15.97 -11.76
C GLU A 240 -11.35 -15.55 -10.79
N PRO A 241 -10.65 -16.49 -10.14
CA PRO A 241 -9.52 -16.15 -9.27
C PRO A 241 -8.45 -15.34 -10.01
N GLY A 242 -8.00 -14.24 -9.40
CA GLY A 242 -6.99 -13.35 -9.99
C GLY A 242 -7.53 -12.37 -11.03
N HIS A 243 -8.82 -12.44 -11.40
CA HIS A 243 -9.45 -11.40 -12.22
C HIS A 243 -9.91 -10.25 -11.33
N PHE A 244 -9.45 -9.05 -11.68
CA PHE A 244 -9.86 -7.81 -11.02
C PHE A 244 -10.31 -6.78 -12.05
N PHE A 245 -11.16 -5.86 -11.61
CA PHE A 245 -11.73 -4.80 -12.42
C PHE A 245 -11.46 -3.46 -11.75
N GLN A 246 -11.18 -2.44 -12.55
CA GLN A 246 -11.09 -1.06 -12.14
C GLN A 246 -12.35 -0.32 -12.60
N TRP A 247 -12.79 0.64 -11.79
CA TRP A 247 -13.91 1.48 -12.13
C TRP A 247 -13.44 2.71 -12.91
N VAL A 248 -13.90 2.86 -14.16
CA VAL A 248 -13.53 3.96 -15.05
C VAL A 248 -14.73 4.77 -15.53
N ARG A 249 -14.44 5.99 -15.99
CA ARG A 249 -15.38 6.84 -16.72
C ARG A 249 -15.17 6.68 -18.22
N SER A 250 -16.25 6.57 -18.97
CA SER A 250 -16.23 6.37 -20.42
C SER A 250 -17.19 7.30 -21.15
N ARG A 251 -16.87 7.63 -22.41
CA ARG A 251 -17.77 8.34 -23.33
C ARG A 251 -18.83 7.41 -23.93
N THR A 252 -18.61 6.09 -23.89
CA THR A 252 -19.47 5.07 -24.49
C THR A 252 -20.19 4.23 -23.42
N PRO A 253 -21.47 3.85 -23.66
CA PRO A 253 -22.26 3.06 -22.73
C PRO A 253 -21.89 1.57 -22.73
N SER A 254 -22.41 0.83 -21.76
CA SER A 254 -22.36 -0.64 -21.68
C SER A 254 -22.72 -1.32 -23.00
N GLY A 255 -21.98 -2.37 -23.35
CA GLY A 255 -22.13 -3.08 -24.63
C GLY A 255 -21.31 -2.49 -25.79
N GLN A 256 -20.68 -1.33 -25.62
CA GLN A 256 -19.69 -0.78 -26.56
C GLN A 256 -18.27 -0.84 -25.97
N PRO A 257 -17.22 -0.86 -26.82
CA PRO A 257 -15.84 -0.69 -26.37
C PRO A 257 -15.69 0.56 -25.52
N ILE A 258 -14.93 0.46 -24.44
CA ILE A 258 -14.71 1.57 -23.50
C ILE A 258 -13.90 2.65 -24.20
N ASP A 259 -14.48 3.83 -24.37
CA ASP A 259 -13.79 5.06 -24.75
C ASP A 259 -13.46 5.84 -23.47
N LEU A 260 -12.22 5.75 -23.00
CA LEU A 260 -11.82 6.18 -21.66
C LEU A 260 -11.76 7.70 -21.49
N ILE A 261 -12.24 8.19 -20.34
CA ILE A 261 -12.08 9.59 -19.90
C ILE A 261 -10.98 9.64 -18.83
N ALA A 262 -9.73 9.84 -19.26
CA ALA A 262 -8.54 9.83 -18.42
C ALA A 262 -8.22 11.20 -17.78
N THR A 263 -9.11 11.73 -16.94
CA THR A 263 -8.79 12.95 -16.17
C THR A 263 -7.65 12.71 -15.18
N ARG A 264 -7.04 13.79 -14.68
CA ARG A 264 -5.94 13.73 -13.72
C ARG A 264 -6.40 13.20 -12.35
N ARG A 265 -7.51 13.75 -11.83
CA ARG A 265 -8.18 13.30 -10.60
C ARG A 265 -9.56 12.73 -10.91
N PRO A 266 -10.09 11.81 -10.08
CA PRO A 266 -11.44 11.24 -10.29
C PRO A 266 -12.55 12.30 -10.19
N ASN A 267 -12.35 13.36 -9.42
CA ASN A 267 -13.30 14.45 -9.23
C ASN A 267 -13.06 15.66 -10.16
N ASP A 268 -12.20 15.52 -11.18
CA ASP A 268 -12.06 16.52 -12.24
C ASP A 268 -13.23 16.46 -13.21
N ASP A 269 -13.51 17.60 -13.83
CA ASP A 269 -14.55 17.75 -14.86
C ASP A 269 -14.28 16.77 -16.02
N PRO A 270 -15.21 15.84 -16.30
CA PRO A 270 -15.06 14.93 -17.43
C PRO A 270 -15.16 15.64 -18.79
N GLY A 271 -15.70 16.87 -18.84
CA GLY A 271 -15.88 17.69 -20.05
C GLY A 271 -16.89 17.13 -21.05
N THR A 272 -17.60 16.05 -20.69
CA THR A 272 -18.54 15.34 -21.55
C THR A 272 -19.53 14.56 -20.69
N ARG A 273 -20.56 13.99 -21.33
CA ARG A 273 -21.36 12.92 -20.73
C ARG A 273 -20.49 11.72 -20.36
N VAL A 274 -20.72 11.19 -19.18
CA VAL A 274 -20.01 10.05 -18.61
C VAL A 274 -20.92 8.82 -18.54
N TYR A 275 -20.32 7.66 -18.80
CA TYR A 275 -20.80 6.35 -18.41
C TYR A 275 -19.79 5.71 -17.46
N TYR A 276 -20.27 5.14 -16.37
CA TYR A 276 -19.49 4.41 -15.39
C TYR A 276 -19.32 2.96 -15.86
N ARG A 277 -18.08 2.55 -16.11
CA ARG A 277 -17.75 1.25 -16.72
C ARG A 277 -16.76 0.47 -15.86
N LEU A 278 -16.87 -0.85 -15.85
CA LEU A 278 -15.91 -1.72 -15.19
C LEU A 278 -14.97 -2.31 -16.25
N TRP A 279 -13.68 -2.06 -16.08
CA TRP A 279 -12.65 -2.48 -17.02
C TRP A 279 -11.69 -3.45 -16.33
N SER A 280 -11.37 -4.58 -16.95
CA SER A 280 -10.41 -5.53 -16.39
C SER A 280 -9.05 -4.87 -16.13
N VAL A 281 -8.50 -5.08 -14.95
CA VAL A 281 -7.12 -4.70 -14.62
C VAL A 281 -6.19 -5.53 -15.49
N GLN A 282 -5.26 -4.85 -16.17
CA GLN A 282 -4.35 -5.45 -17.13
C GLN A 282 -2.98 -5.69 -16.49
N GLY A 283 -2.29 -6.74 -16.95
CA GLY A 283 -0.95 -7.09 -16.47
C GLY A 283 -0.92 -7.77 -15.11
N VAL A 284 0.28 -7.90 -14.56
CA VAL A 284 0.57 -8.54 -13.28
C VAL A 284 0.07 -7.68 -12.12
N ILE A 285 -0.69 -8.31 -11.22
CA ILE A 285 -1.10 -7.69 -9.96
C ILE A 285 0.12 -7.58 -9.02
N VAL A 286 0.37 -6.37 -8.52
CA VAL A 286 1.42 -6.13 -7.53
C VAL A 286 0.82 -5.69 -6.21
N HIS A 287 1.32 -6.27 -5.12
CA HIS A 287 0.73 -6.12 -3.80
C HIS A 287 0.68 -4.65 -3.38
N LYS A 288 1.72 -3.84 -3.65
CA LYS A 288 1.76 -2.43 -3.22
C LYS A 288 0.60 -1.54 -3.72
N THR A 289 -0.05 -1.84 -4.84
CA THR A 289 -1.20 -1.05 -5.36
C THR A 289 -2.52 -1.80 -5.40
N HIS A 290 -2.52 -3.11 -5.14
CA HIS A 290 -3.69 -3.98 -5.15
C HIS A 290 -4.70 -3.81 -3.98
N ILE A 291 -5.53 -2.77 -3.97
CA ILE A 291 -6.48 -2.53 -2.87
C ILE A 291 -7.84 -3.09 -3.25
N THR A 292 -8.30 -4.15 -2.58
CA THR A 292 -9.45 -4.92 -3.06
C THR A 292 -10.78 -4.47 -2.50
N TYR A 293 -11.83 -4.63 -3.31
CA TYR A 293 -13.20 -4.35 -2.89
C TYR A 293 -14.18 -5.36 -3.52
N PRO A 294 -14.97 -6.10 -2.73
CA PRO A 294 -15.88 -7.10 -3.27
C PRO A 294 -17.11 -6.47 -3.91
N PHE A 295 -17.48 -6.94 -5.09
CA PHE A 295 -18.79 -6.71 -5.71
C PHE A 295 -19.62 -7.99 -5.63
N SER A 296 -20.65 -7.97 -4.80
CA SER A 296 -21.60 -9.08 -4.57
C SER A 296 -23.05 -8.60 -4.58
N ALA A 297 -23.99 -9.55 -4.63
CA ALA A 297 -25.41 -9.23 -4.53
C ALA A 297 -25.75 -8.53 -3.19
N GLU A 298 -25.13 -8.96 -2.08
CA GLU A 298 -25.27 -8.34 -0.77
C GLU A 298 -24.73 -6.92 -0.73
N LYS A 299 -23.54 -6.66 -1.31
CA LYS A 299 -22.99 -5.29 -1.40
C LYS A 299 -23.90 -4.39 -2.24
N MET A 300 -24.45 -4.90 -3.34
CA MET A 300 -25.41 -4.15 -4.14
C MET A 300 -26.70 -3.83 -3.36
N ALA A 301 -27.24 -4.81 -2.62
CA ALA A 301 -28.41 -4.62 -1.78
C ALA A 301 -28.16 -3.58 -0.68
N ARG A 302 -26.99 -3.63 -0.04
CA ARG A 302 -26.58 -2.65 0.98
C ARG A 302 -26.45 -1.24 0.42
N ILE A 303 -25.88 -1.07 -0.78
CA ILE A 303 -25.86 0.22 -1.47
C ILE A 303 -27.29 0.72 -1.75
N LYS A 304 -28.20 -0.18 -2.17
CA LYS A 304 -29.61 0.16 -2.40
C LYS A 304 -30.32 0.60 -1.13
N GLU A 305 -30.08 -0.09 -0.03
CA GLU A 305 -30.59 0.28 1.27
C GLU A 305 -30.11 1.67 1.70
N LEU A 306 -28.80 1.91 1.69
CA LEU A 306 -28.21 3.15 2.17
C LEU A 306 -28.58 4.36 1.30
N PHE A 307 -28.47 4.23 -0.02
CA PHE A 307 -28.56 5.38 -0.93
C PHE A 307 -29.92 5.53 -1.61
N TYR A 308 -30.69 4.44 -1.79
CA TYR A 308 -31.91 4.43 -2.62
C TYR A 308 -33.22 4.20 -1.84
N ALA A 309 -33.20 3.64 -0.62
CA ALA A 309 -34.43 3.36 0.15
C ALA A 309 -35.08 4.61 0.77
N GLY A 310 -34.31 5.66 1.08
CA GLY A 310 -34.82 6.89 1.70
C GLY A 310 -35.57 7.82 0.73
N ASN A 311 -36.36 8.75 1.28
CA ASN A 311 -37.04 9.81 0.54
C ASN A 311 -36.26 11.13 0.63
N TRP A 312 -35.23 11.27 -0.20
CA TRP A 312 -34.44 12.49 -0.36
C TRP A 312 -34.32 12.82 -1.85
N GLN A 313 -34.09 14.08 -2.17
CA GLN A 313 -34.15 14.61 -3.54
C GLN A 313 -32.89 15.40 -3.89
N VAL A 314 -32.54 15.42 -5.18
CA VAL A 314 -31.44 16.24 -5.71
C VAL A 314 -32.03 17.33 -6.58
N ASN A 315 -31.92 18.58 -6.13
CA ASN A 315 -32.42 19.73 -6.88
C ASN A 315 -31.55 20.05 -8.10
N ALA A 316 -30.23 19.97 -7.95
CA ALA A 316 -29.25 20.20 -9.00
C ALA A 316 -28.01 19.35 -8.76
N LEU A 317 -27.42 18.83 -9.84
CA LEU A 317 -26.13 18.14 -9.76
C LEU A 317 -25.02 19.17 -9.48
N PRO A 318 -24.12 18.90 -8.52
CA PRO A 318 -22.99 19.77 -8.25
C PRO A 318 -22.01 19.75 -9.44
N GLY A 319 -21.41 20.90 -9.73
CA GLY A 319 -20.33 21.00 -10.72
C GLY A 319 -19.01 20.40 -10.24
N TYR A 320 -17.95 20.59 -11.04
CA TYR A 320 -16.59 20.11 -10.80
C TYR A 320 -15.58 21.23 -10.46
N GLY A 321 -16.07 22.44 -10.17
CA GLY A 321 -15.21 23.59 -9.87
C GLY A 321 -14.38 23.41 -8.58
N PRO A 322 -13.32 24.21 -8.38
CA PRO A 322 -12.40 24.07 -7.24
C PRO A 322 -13.07 24.01 -5.86
N GLY A 323 -14.08 24.85 -5.61
CA GLY A 323 -14.82 24.82 -4.35
C GLY A 323 -15.55 23.48 -4.10
N ARG A 324 -16.13 22.88 -5.15
CA ARG A 324 -16.80 21.58 -5.06
C ARG A 324 -15.80 20.44 -4.81
N ARG A 325 -14.63 20.48 -5.47
CA ARG A 325 -13.56 19.49 -5.25
C ARG A 325 -12.92 19.60 -3.85
N ALA A 326 -12.88 20.80 -3.28
CA ALA A 326 -12.33 21.04 -1.95
C ALA A 326 -13.24 20.54 -0.82
N ASN A 327 -14.56 20.46 -1.02
CA ASN A 327 -15.51 20.17 0.04
C ASN A 327 -16.52 19.09 -0.38
N PRO A 328 -16.28 17.79 -0.08
CA PRO A 328 -17.21 16.73 -0.40
C PRO A 328 -18.51 16.81 0.41
N PHE A 329 -18.46 17.39 1.61
CA PHE A 329 -19.64 17.56 2.45
C PHE A 329 -20.66 18.50 1.83
N GLU A 330 -20.19 19.57 1.19
CA GLU A 330 -21.04 20.50 0.44
C GLU A 330 -21.45 19.92 -0.93
N THR A 331 -20.53 19.26 -1.63
CA THR A 331 -20.80 18.68 -2.95
C THR A 331 -21.87 17.58 -2.89
N PHE A 332 -21.83 16.75 -1.86
CA PHE A 332 -22.74 15.61 -1.70
C PHE A 332 -23.77 15.81 -0.58
N GLU A 333 -24.04 17.07 -0.20
CA GLU A 333 -24.96 17.43 0.90
C GLU A 333 -26.34 16.78 0.74
N ALA A 334 -26.83 16.66 -0.50
CA ALA A 334 -28.13 16.05 -0.77
C ALA A 334 -28.19 14.56 -0.40
N ILE A 335 -27.05 13.84 -0.42
CA ILE A 335 -26.99 12.45 0.04
C ILE A 335 -26.99 12.45 1.58
N PRO A 336 -27.91 11.72 2.24
CA PRO A 336 -27.94 11.64 3.69
C PRO A 336 -26.57 11.31 4.29
N ALA A 337 -26.08 12.17 5.20
CA ALA A 337 -24.77 12.02 5.81
C ALA A 337 -24.60 10.65 6.51
N LYS A 338 -25.66 10.16 7.18
CA LYS A 338 -25.66 8.83 7.82
C LYS A 338 -25.41 7.70 6.82
N ALA A 339 -25.97 7.79 5.61
CA ALA A 339 -25.77 6.79 4.57
C ALA A 339 -24.33 6.78 4.05
N ARG A 340 -23.76 7.97 3.82
CA ARG A 340 -22.36 8.12 3.41
C ARG A 340 -21.41 7.57 4.48
N TYR A 341 -21.61 7.96 5.75
CA TYR A 341 -20.77 7.48 6.83
C TYR A 341 -20.89 5.97 7.06
N GLN A 342 -22.12 5.44 7.07
CA GLN A 342 -22.33 4.01 7.26
C GLN A 342 -21.70 3.18 6.14
N PHE A 343 -21.74 3.66 4.89
CA PHE A 343 -21.01 2.99 3.80
C PHE A 343 -19.50 2.97 4.04
N MET A 344 -18.94 4.07 4.56
CA MET A 344 -17.52 4.12 4.93
C MET A 344 -17.19 3.18 6.08
N LEU A 345 -18.00 3.15 7.14
CA LEU A 345 -17.83 2.27 8.29
C LEU A 345 -17.92 0.79 7.89
N ASP A 346 -18.92 0.42 7.08
CA ASP A 346 -19.11 -0.95 6.59
C ASP A 346 -17.88 -1.49 5.84
N ASN A 347 -16.98 -0.61 5.39
CA ASN A 347 -15.77 -0.92 4.63
C ASN A 347 -14.54 -0.14 5.12
N ALA A 348 -14.46 0.15 6.43
CA ALA A 348 -13.49 1.12 6.94
C ALA A 348 -12.03 0.73 6.65
N GLU A 349 -11.71 -0.57 6.67
CA GLU A 349 -10.37 -1.06 6.31
C GLU A 349 -9.99 -0.66 4.88
N TYR A 350 -10.89 -0.83 3.90
CA TYR A 350 -10.65 -0.39 2.51
C TYR A 350 -10.30 1.10 2.46
N PHE A 351 -11.11 1.94 3.09
CA PHE A 351 -10.90 3.39 3.07
C PHE A 351 -9.59 3.79 3.73
N VAL A 352 -9.27 3.25 4.90
CA VAL A 352 -8.00 3.51 5.58
C VAL A 352 -6.83 3.01 4.76
N ARG A 353 -6.93 1.81 4.18
CA ARG A 353 -5.90 1.24 3.31
C ARG A 353 -5.64 2.09 2.07
N THR A 354 -6.65 2.75 1.49
CA THR A 354 -6.44 3.61 0.30
C THR A 354 -5.49 4.76 0.55
N PHE A 355 -5.58 5.41 1.72
CA PHE A 355 -4.69 6.52 2.04
C PHE A 355 -3.42 6.11 2.77
N ILE A 356 -3.32 4.86 3.26
CA ILE A 356 -2.09 4.31 3.85
C ILE A 356 -1.20 3.60 2.82
N ARG A 357 -1.78 2.99 1.78
CA ARG A 357 -1.03 2.27 0.72
C ARG A 357 -1.13 2.91 -0.66
N GLY A 358 -1.95 3.95 -0.81
CA GLY A 358 -2.08 4.69 -2.06
C GLY A 358 -0.82 5.49 -2.42
N PRO A 359 -0.79 6.12 -3.61
CA PRO A 359 0.37 6.88 -4.11
C PRO A 359 0.87 8.00 -3.18
N VAL A 360 0.04 8.44 -2.23
CA VAL A 360 0.37 9.47 -1.26
C VAL A 360 1.40 9.00 -0.22
N CYS A 361 1.35 7.73 0.19
CA CYS A 361 2.16 7.18 1.28
C CYS A 361 3.42 6.47 0.77
N ARG A 362 4.21 7.19 -0.03
CA ARG A 362 5.51 6.74 -0.52
C ARG A 362 6.60 7.71 -0.11
N GLY A 363 7.57 7.21 0.64
CA GLY A 363 8.73 7.98 1.10
C GLY A 363 8.51 8.59 2.48
N GLN A 364 9.61 8.79 3.21
CA GLN A 364 9.63 9.29 4.59
C GLN A 364 8.78 10.55 4.81
N ILE A 365 8.90 11.56 3.94
CA ILE A 365 8.16 12.83 4.08
C ILE A 365 6.63 12.59 4.13
N ALA A 366 6.12 11.56 3.46
CA ALA A 366 4.70 11.23 3.49
C ALA A 366 4.26 10.49 4.77
N THR A 367 5.16 9.74 5.39
CA THR A 367 4.87 8.87 6.54
C THR A 367 5.31 9.48 7.88
N ASP A 368 6.15 10.52 7.90
CA ASP A 368 6.67 11.20 9.11
C ASP A 368 5.61 11.80 10.05
N VAL A 369 4.36 11.85 9.60
CA VAL A 369 3.22 12.38 10.36
C VAL A 369 2.37 11.31 11.00
N ILE A 370 2.75 10.03 10.98
CA ILE A 370 2.09 8.95 11.72
C ILE A 370 3.08 8.18 12.58
N ARG A 371 2.57 7.54 13.64
CA ARG A 371 3.36 6.64 14.50
C ARG A 371 3.60 5.30 13.80
N ASP A 372 4.66 4.60 14.20
CA ASP A 372 5.01 3.29 13.65
C ASP A 372 4.02 2.18 14.02
N ASN A 373 3.30 2.33 15.14
CA ASN A 373 2.19 1.46 15.54
C ASN A 373 1.09 2.31 16.20
N PHE A 374 -0.14 2.23 15.68
CA PHE A 374 -1.32 2.79 16.32
C PHE A 374 -2.60 2.03 15.94
N TRP A 375 -3.59 2.10 16.82
CA TRP A 375 -4.92 1.54 16.58
C TRP A 375 -5.88 2.62 16.13
N THR A 376 -6.79 2.25 15.23
CA THR A 376 -7.85 3.12 14.75
C THR A 376 -9.21 2.55 15.12
N LEU A 377 -10.05 3.43 15.67
CA LEU A 377 -11.43 3.20 16.06
C LEU A 377 -12.32 4.23 15.34
N PHE A 378 -13.63 3.98 15.36
CA PHE A 378 -14.61 4.85 14.70
C PHE A 378 -15.71 5.25 15.66
N GLN A 379 -16.20 6.48 15.54
CA GLN A 379 -17.32 6.98 16.33
C GLN A 379 -18.63 6.41 15.79
N ASP A 380 -19.55 6.05 16.68
CA ASP A 380 -20.86 5.57 16.27
C ASP A 380 -21.68 6.71 15.62
N PRO A 381 -22.32 6.49 14.45
CA PRO A 381 -23.11 7.51 13.76
C PRO A 381 -24.23 8.14 14.60
N ASP A 382 -24.81 7.39 15.56
CA ASP A 382 -25.88 7.90 16.43
C ASP A 382 -25.34 8.82 17.54
N HIS A 383 -24.02 8.89 17.69
CA HIS A 383 -23.33 9.77 18.61
C HIS A 383 -22.49 10.85 17.91
N ASP A 384 -22.52 10.95 16.57
CA ASP A 384 -21.84 12.00 15.80
C ASP A 384 -22.78 13.19 15.51
N LEU A 385 -22.48 14.36 16.08
CA LEU A 385 -23.28 15.58 15.86
C LEU A 385 -23.32 16.01 14.40
N TYR A 386 -22.32 15.69 13.58
CA TYR A 386 -22.38 15.97 12.14
C TYR A 386 -23.50 15.16 11.48
N ILE A 387 -23.85 14.00 12.03
CA ILE A 387 -24.94 13.14 11.56
C ILE A 387 -26.27 13.54 12.22
N THR A 388 -26.29 13.70 13.53
CA THR A 388 -27.51 13.80 14.34
C THR A 388 -28.05 15.22 14.49
N ASP A 389 -27.22 16.25 14.35
CA ASP A 389 -27.60 17.66 14.52
C ASP A 389 -27.42 18.45 13.21
N ALA A 390 -28.53 18.87 12.61
CA ALA A 390 -28.53 19.65 11.37
C ALA A 390 -27.96 21.06 11.53
N ARG A 391 -28.09 21.68 12.71
CA ARG A 391 -27.53 23.01 13.00
C ARG A 391 -26.02 22.92 13.12
N TYR A 392 -25.51 21.96 13.89
CA TYR A 392 -24.08 21.69 13.99
C TYR A 392 -23.49 21.40 12.61
N ARG A 393 -24.12 20.50 11.83
CA ARG A 393 -23.70 20.19 10.45
C ARG A 393 -23.65 21.42 9.56
N GLY A 394 -24.64 22.32 9.65
CA GLY A 394 -24.68 23.57 8.89
C GLY A 394 -23.54 24.53 9.24
N GLN A 395 -23.12 24.58 10.51
CA GLN A 395 -21.98 25.38 10.98
C GLN A 395 -20.63 24.73 10.63
N ALA A 396 -20.54 23.41 10.73
CA ALA A 396 -19.33 22.64 10.48
C ALA A 396 -18.96 22.61 8.99
N THR A 397 -19.94 22.39 8.09
CA THR A 397 -19.69 22.13 6.65
C THR A 397 -18.78 23.17 5.96
N PRO A 398 -18.94 24.48 6.16
CA PRO A 398 -18.05 25.49 5.58
C PRO A 398 -16.59 25.44 6.09
N LEU A 399 -16.37 24.87 7.27
CA LEU A 399 -15.05 24.75 7.91
C LEU A 399 -14.28 23.49 7.44
N LEU A 400 -14.98 22.52 6.82
CA LEU A 400 -14.44 21.23 6.42
C LEU A 400 -13.75 21.22 5.04
N ALA A 401 -13.70 22.36 4.34
CA ALA A 401 -13.03 22.45 3.05
C ALA A 401 -11.52 22.17 3.18
N MET A 402 -10.98 21.41 2.22
CA MET A 402 -9.59 20.96 2.19
C MET A 402 -8.71 21.77 1.21
N PRO A 403 -7.39 21.85 1.45
CA PRO A 403 -6.42 22.46 0.54
C PRO A 403 -6.11 21.60 -0.70
N GLY A 404 -5.15 22.04 -1.53
CA GLY A 404 -4.65 21.27 -2.68
C GLY A 404 -5.38 21.53 -4.00
N GLN A 405 -6.27 22.52 -4.06
CA GLN A 405 -6.92 22.98 -5.30
C GLN A 405 -6.16 24.12 -5.99
N ASN A 406 -5.23 24.78 -5.28
CA ASN A 406 -4.38 25.84 -5.80
C ASN A 406 -2.91 25.38 -5.76
N ASP A 407 -2.28 25.35 -6.93
CA ASP A 407 -0.91 24.87 -7.11
C ASP A 407 0.13 26.02 -7.08
N ASP A 408 -0.27 27.27 -6.80
CA ASP A 408 0.66 28.40 -6.73
C ASP A 408 1.63 28.26 -5.53
N VAL A 409 2.92 28.18 -5.83
CA VAL A 409 4.01 28.00 -4.85
C VAL A 409 4.14 29.20 -3.90
N GLY A 410 3.85 30.42 -4.36
CA GLY A 410 3.91 31.63 -3.54
C GLY A 410 2.83 31.69 -2.45
N SER A 411 1.76 30.89 -2.60
CA SER A 411 0.58 30.92 -1.73
C SER A 411 0.62 29.92 -0.57
N VAL A 412 1.59 29.00 -0.53
CA VAL A 412 1.64 27.85 0.42
C VAL A 412 1.47 28.29 1.87
N LEU A 413 2.22 29.29 2.34
CA LEU A 413 2.16 29.73 3.74
C LEU A 413 0.80 30.38 4.07
N SER A 414 0.30 31.25 3.19
CA SER A 414 -0.99 31.92 3.38
C SER A 414 -2.17 30.95 3.35
N LEU A 415 -2.12 29.95 2.46
CA LEU A 415 -3.12 28.89 2.39
C LEU A 415 -3.04 28.02 3.65
N TRP A 416 -1.84 27.61 4.05
CA TRP A 416 -1.65 26.82 5.27
C TRP A 416 -2.24 27.52 6.51
N LEU A 417 -1.93 28.81 6.72
CA LEU A 417 -2.52 29.59 7.81
C LEU A 417 -4.05 29.61 7.74
N ALA A 418 -4.62 29.90 6.57
CA ALA A 418 -6.07 29.95 6.40
C ALA A 418 -6.76 28.60 6.66
N TYR A 419 -6.17 27.50 6.21
CA TYR A 419 -6.72 26.15 6.42
C TYR A 419 -6.51 25.64 7.85
N ARG A 420 -5.40 26.03 8.49
CA ARG A 420 -5.17 25.80 9.93
C ARG A 420 -6.20 26.52 10.77
N ASP A 421 -6.43 27.81 10.51
CA ASP A 421 -7.40 28.60 11.27
C ASP A 421 -8.84 28.07 11.08
N LYS A 422 -9.20 27.65 9.86
CA LYS A 422 -10.49 26.96 9.60
C LYS A 422 -10.59 25.63 10.34
N ARG A 423 -9.52 24.83 10.36
CA ARG A 423 -9.50 23.56 11.10
C ARG A 423 -9.67 23.82 12.60
N ASN A 424 -8.95 24.78 13.17
CA ASN A 424 -9.05 25.07 14.60
C ASN A 424 -10.43 25.65 14.97
N ALA A 425 -11.03 26.46 14.09
CA ALA A 425 -12.43 26.87 14.25
C ALA A 425 -13.40 25.68 14.25
N TYR A 426 -13.14 24.65 13.43
CA TYR A 426 -13.92 23.39 13.47
C TYR A 426 -13.71 22.64 14.79
N GLU A 427 -12.46 22.48 15.26
CA GLU A 427 -12.19 21.80 16.54
C GLU A 427 -12.81 22.55 17.73
N ALA A 428 -12.77 23.88 17.75
CA ALA A 428 -13.41 24.69 18.77
C ALA A 428 -14.94 24.48 18.75
N LEU A 429 -15.55 24.58 17.57
CA LEU A 429 -16.98 24.28 17.40
C LEU A 429 -17.33 22.87 17.89
N ARG A 430 -16.50 21.88 17.54
CA ARG A 430 -16.68 20.49 17.96
C ARG A 430 -16.56 20.36 19.48
N ARG A 431 -15.47 20.83 20.08
CA ARG A 431 -15.23 20.81 21.52
C ARG A 431 -16.42 21.39 22.27
N ASP A 432 -16.83 22.61 21.90
CA ASP A 432 -17.88 23.35 22.60
C ASP A 432 -19.24 22.64 22.43
N SER A 433 -19.57 22.15 21.24
CA SER A 433 -20.84 21.46 20.99
C SER A 433 -20.92 20.10 21.67
N TYR A 434 -19.80 19.39 21.76
CA TYR A 434 -19.74 18.07 22.39
C TYR A 434 -19.61 18.15 23.92
N ALA A 435 -19.23 19.30 24.48
CA ALA A 435 -19.18 19.53 25.92
C ALA A 435 -20.57 19.51 26.58
N ASP A 436 -21.62 19.83 25.81
CA ASP A 436 -23.01 19.83 26.25
C ASP A 436 -23.69 18.44 26.15
N LEU A 437 -22.98 17.43 25.62
CA LEU A 437 -23.50 16.07 25.48
C LEU A 437 -23.23 15.21 26.73
N PRO A 438 -23.98 14.09 26.89
CA PRO A 438 -23.64 13.10 27.89
C PRO A 438 -22.17 12.64 27.77
N PRO A 439 -21.50 12.35 28.89
CA PRO A 439 -20.12 11.87 28.90
C PRO A 439 -19.94 10.66 27.96
N PRO A 440 -18.89 10.66 27.11
CA PRO A 440 -18.74 9.61 26.12
C PRO A 440 -18.44 8.26 26.79
N SER A 441 -19.07 7.20 26.29
CA SER A 441 -19.00 5.84 26.83
C SER A 441 -18.71 4.82 25.71
N TRP A 442 -18.77 3.53 26.02
CA TRP A 442 -18.60 2.46 25.02
C TRP A 442 -19.58 2.56 23.86
N SER A 443 -20.80 3.11 24.07
CA SER A 443 -21.79 3.28 22.99
C SER A 443 -21.37 4.30 21.93
N ASN A 444 -20.42 5.19 22.25
CA ASN A 444 -19.89 6.15 21.29
C ASN A 444 -18.91 5.51 20.29
N LEU A 445 -18.50 4.27 20.50
CA LEU A 445 -17.63 3.54 19.58
C LEU A 445 -18.46 2.67 18.64
N TRP A 446 -18.25 2.82 17.35
CA TRP A 446 -18.89 1.99 16.35
C TRP A 446 -18.36 0.56 16.43
N ALA A 447 -19.28 -0.41 16.47
CA ALA A 447 -18.98 -1.83 16.62
C ALA A 447 -19.84 -2.69 15.68
N GLY A 448 -20.11 -2.19 14.46
CA GLY A 448 -21.08 -2.80 13.55
C GLY A 448 -20.59 -4.05 12.82
N ASN A 449 -19.29 -4.16 12.53
CA ASN A 449 -18.67 -5.35 11.94
C ASN A 449 -17.14 -5.40 12.21
N ASP A 450 -16.45 -6.33 11.58
CA ASP A 450 -15.00 -6.57 11.73
C ASP A 450 -14.08 -5.43 11.23
N ASN A 451 -14.63 -4.36 10.62
CA ASN A 451 -13.92 -3.13 10.26
C ASN A 451 -13.82 -2.13 11.42
N ALA A 452 -14.45 -2.40 12.56
CA ALA A 452 -14.50 -1.48 13.69
C ALA A 452 -13.13 -1.25 14.36
N LEU A 453 -12.24 -2.24 14.26
CA LEU A 453 -10.93 -2.27 14.90
C LEU A 453 -9.86 -2.45 13.85
N LEU A 454 -8.95 -1.48 13.70
CA LEU A 454 -7.85 -1.56 12.74
C LEU A 454 -6.50 -1.29 13.43
N SER A 455 -5.47 -1.98 12.95
CA SER A 455 -4.07 -1.72 13.29
C SER A 455 -3.33 -1.17 12.09
N ILE A 456 -2.56 -0.10 12.31
CA ILE A 456 -1.74 0.53 11.28
C ILE A 456 -0.29 0.42 11.72
N PHE A 457 0.56 -0.05 10.80
CA PHE A 457 2.01 -0.10 10.98
C PHE A 457 2.70 0.76 9.93
N ARG A 458 3.61 1.66 10.35
CA ARG A 458 4.53 2.38 9.46
C ARG A 458 5.89 1.68 9.48
N HIS A 459 6.41 1.40 8.29
CA HIS A 459 7.69 0.75 8.04
C HIS A 459 8.67 1.81 7.50
N PHE A 460 8.88 2.88 8.28
CA PHE A 460 9.60 4.11 7.91
C PHE A 460 9.03 4.87 6.70
N ASP A 461 9.11 4.34 5.49
CA ASP A 461 8.80 5.03 4.22
C ASP A 461 7.59 4.44 3.45
N SER A 462 6.91 3.49 4.10
CA SER A 462 5.69 2.82 3.66
C SER A 462 4.85 2.44 4.88
N ALA A 463 3.62 1.99 4.68
CA ALA A 463 2.74 1.61 5.78
C ALA A 463 1.72 0.53 5.35
N SER A 464 1.04 -0.06 6.32
CA SER A 464 0.09 -1.15 6.16
C SER A 464 -1.10 -1.03 7.10
N VAL A 465 -2.22 -1.65 6.72
CA VAL A 465 -3.47 -1.66 7.50
C VAL A 465 -4.00 -3.08 7.57
N THR A 466 -4.35 -3.51 8.78
CA THR A 466 -4.91 -4.84 9.05
C THR A 466 -6.10 -4.72 9.99
N LYS A 467 -7.13 -5.55 9.77
CA LYS A 467 -8.26 -5.66 10.69
C LYS A 467 -7.85 -6.32 12.01
N GLY A 468 -8.41 -5.83 13.10
CA GLY A 468 -8.12 -6.25 14.47
C GLY A 468 -7.05 -5.41 15.17
N LEU A 469 -6.80 -5.73 16.43
CA LEU A 469 -5.86 -5.03 17.31
C LEU A 469 -4.59 -5.89 17.48
N ILE A 470 -3.54 -5.56 16.74
CA ILE A 470 -2.26 -6.28 16.65
C ILE A 470 -1.17 -5.46 17.36
N GLY A 471 -0.17 -6.13 17.93
CA GLY A 471 0.98 -5.51 18.58
C GLY A 471 0.75 -5.20 20.07
N GLU A 472 1.68 -4.50 20.70
CA GLU A 472 1.46 -3.97 22.05
C GLU A 472 0.39 -2.86 22.04
N VAL A 473 -0.06 -2.44 23.23
CA VAL A 473 -0.95 -1.27 23.34
C VAL A 473 -0.17 -0.04 22.86
N PRO A 474 -0.57 0.61 21.75
CA PRO A 474 0.22 1.66 21.13
C PRO A 474 0.27 2.92 21.99
N GLN A 475 1.25 3.78 21.71
CA GLN A 475 1.37 5.07 22.39
C GLN A 475 0.11 5.94 22.17
N THR A 476 -0.37 5.98 20.91
CA THR A 476 -1.53 6.77 20.45
C THR A 476 -2.62 5.86 19.88
N MET A 477 -3.88 6.30 19.97
CA MET A 477 -5.01 5.72 19.26
C MET A 477 -5.79 6.83 18.54
N TRP A 478 -6.37 6.51 17.39
CA TRP A 478 -7.15 7.44 16.59
C TRP A 478 -8.64 7.10 16.66
N LEU A 479 -9.48 8.11 16.89
CA LEU A 479 -10.93 7.97 16.82
C LEU A 479 -11.48 8.81 15.65
N PHE A 480 -11.82 8.15 14.54
CA PHE A 480 -12.42 8.79 13.39
C PHE A 480 -13.93 8.98 13.58
N ASP A 481 -14.37 10.24 13.62
CA ASP A 481 -15.75 10.60 13.31
C ASP A 481 -15.96 10.72 11.79
N TYR A 482 -17.17 11.01 11.35
CA TYR A 482 -17.46 11.07 9.92
C TYR A 482 -16.66 12.16 9.19
N PRO A 483 -16.63 13.43 9.66
CA PRO A 483 -15.84 14.46 9.02
C PRO A 483 -14.36 14.12 8.90
N LEU A 484 -13.73 13.52 9.92
CA LEU A 484 -12.32 13.14 9.83
C LEU A 484 -12.10 12.02 8.81
N LEU A 485 -12.94 10.98 8.78
CA LEU A 485 -12.76 9.86 7.85
C LEU A 485 -12.89 10.28 6.38
N GLU A 486 -13.96 11.00 6.02
CA GLU A 486 -14.17 11.45 4.63
C GLU A 486 -13.14 12.52 4.21
N ARG A 487 -12.74 13.43 5.11
CA ARG A 487 -11.65 14.39 4.81
C ARG A 487 -10.32 13.70 4.57
N THR A 488 -9.96 12.73 5.40
CA THR A 488 -8.71 11.98 5.22
C THR A 488 -8.68 11.30 3.86
N TYR A 489 -9.77 10.63 3.49
CA TYR A 489 -9.91 9.97 2.20
C TYR A 489 -9.80 10.96 1.03
N TYR A 490 -10.54 12.07 1.05
CA TYR A 490 -10.46 13.05 -0.03
C TYR A 490 -9.11 13.73 -0.14
N GLN A 491 -8.49 14.09 0.99
CA GLN A 491 -7.21 14.78 1.03
C GLN A 491 -6.09 13.90 0.47
N LEU A 492 -6.10 12.61 0.80
CA LEU A 492 -4.98 11.70 0.54
C LEU A 492 -5.20 10.76 -0.65
N ALA A 493 -6.44 10.55 -1.10
CA ALA A 493 -6.74 9.73 -2.27
C ALA A 493 -7.32 10.55 -3.43
N VAL A 494 -8.50 11.16 -3.25
CA VAL A 494 -9.26 11.78 -4.36
C VAL A 494 -8.55 13.02 -4.91
N ASN A 495 -8.10 13.91 -4.02
CA ASN A 495 -7.47 15.18 -4.39
C ASN A 495 -5.95 15.07 -4.53
N PHE A 496 -5.33 14.01 -4.01
CA PHE A 496 -3.89 13.84 -4.08
C PHE A 496 -3.43 13.59 -5.52
N ASP A 497 -2.36 14.28 -5.89
CA ASP A 497 -1.80 14.24 -7.22
C ASP A 497 -0.28 14.08 -7.19
N VAL A 498 0.15 12.85 -7.45
CA VAL A 498 1.57 12.46 -7.49
C VAL A 498 2.37 13.18 -8.58
N PHE A 499 1.71 13.61 -9.66
CA PHE A 499 2.34 14.38 -10.74
C PHE A 499 2.31 15.89 -10.45
N GLY A 500 1.72 16.31 -9.32
CA GLY A 500 1.61 17.69 -8.88
C GLY A 500 2.96 18.30 -8.53
N ASN A 501 2.96 19.59 -8.24
CA ASN A 501 4.16 20.31 -7.81
C ASN A 501 4.35 20.25 -6.29
N VAL A 502 5.48 20.78 -5.82
CA VAL A 502 5.84 20.82 -4.40
C VAL A 502 4.81 21.55 -3.53
N SER A 503 4.11 22.57 -4.06
CA SER A 503 3.04 23.28 -3.35
C SER A 503 1.90 22.34 -2.99
N HIS A 504 1.40 21.57 -3.97
CA HIS A 504 0.35 20.58 -3.75
C HIS A 504 0.78 19.50 -2.74
N GLN A 505 2.00 18.99 -2.90
CA GLN A 505 2.57 17.95 -2.03
C GLN A 505 2.71 18.44 -0.58
N ALA A 506 3.18 19.69 -0.39
CA ALA A 506 3.33 20.29 0.94
C ALA A 506 1.98 20.57 1.60
N GLN A 507 1.03 21.19 0.88
CA GLN A 507 -0.31 21.48 1.38
C GLN A 507 -1.03 20.22 1.88
N THR A 508 -0.93 19.13 1.12
CA THR A 508 -1.55 17.85 1.50
C THR A 508 -1.02 17.31 2.81
N ARG A 509 0.31 17.31 2.98
CA ARG A 509 0.95 16.73 4.16
C ARG A 509 0.79 17.60 5.41
N LEU A 510 0.90 18.93 5.26
CA LEU A 510 0.67 19.87 6.37
C LEU A 510 -0.77 19.81 6.88
N TYR A 511 -1.74 19.56 6.00
CA TYR A 511 -3.13 19.43 6.41
C TYR A 511 -3.43 18.08 7.06
N PHE A 512 -2.77 17.00 6.61
CA PHE A 512 -2.93 15.69 7.23
C PHE A 512 -2.43 15.66 8.69
N ASP A 513 -1.37 16.39 9.01
CA ASP A 513 -0.92 16.61 10.39
C ASP A 513 -2.03 17.17 11.30
N LEU A 514 -2.82 18.13 10.80
CA LEU A 514 -3.98 18.67 11.50
C LEU A 514 -5.11 17.63 11.66
N ILE A 515 -5.35 16.80 10.63
CA ILE A 515 -6.35 15.73 10.67
C ILE A 515 -5.97 14.66 11.70
N ARG A 516 -4.70 14.22 11.74
CA ARG A 516 -4.19 13.30 12.76
C ARG A 516 -4.52 13.84 14.15
N ASN A 517 -4.13 15.09 14.40
CA ASN A 517 -4.33 15.71 15.71
C ASN A 517 -5.82 15.70 16.10
N GLY A 518 -6.75 15.93 15.16
CA GLY A 518 -8.19 15.82 15.44
C GLY A 518 -8.62 14.41 15.85
N ALA A 519 -8.10 13.36 15.21
CA ALA A 519 -8.40 11.97 15.57
C ALA A 519 -7.83 11.57 16.94
N GLU A 520 -6.65 12.09 17.30
CA GLU A 520 -6.03 11.92 18.62
C GLU A 520 -6.83 12.65 19.71
N GLN A 521 -7.26 13.89 19.46
CA GLN A 521 -8.11 14.66 20.38
C GLN A 521 -9.47 14.00 20.60
N ASN A 522 -10.08 13.47 19.54
CA ASN A 522 -11.33 12.71 19.65
C ASN A 522 -11.19 11.52 20.59
N PHE A 523 -10.07 10.79 20.52
CA PHE A 523 -9.79 9.68 21.43
C PHE A 523 -9.62 10.15 22.88
N LEU A 524 -8.92 11.27 23.12
CA LEU A 524 -8.68 11.79 24.48
C LEU A 524 -9.98 12.06 25.25
N ARG A 525 -11.09 12.40 24.57
CA ARG A 525 -12.39 12.57 25.23
C ARG A 525 -12.92 11.30 25.91
N LEU A 526 -12.45 10.12 25.51
CA LEU A 526 -12.75 8.85 26.19
C LEU A 526 -11.96 8.68 27.48
N MET A 527 -10.83 9.37 27.63
CA MET A 527 -9.98 9.30 28.81
C MET A 527 -10.50 10.20 29.94
N PRO A 528 -10.15 9.92 31.21
CA PRO A 528 -10.44 10.80 32.34
C PRO A 528 -9.90 12.21 32.10
N ALA A 529 -10.70 13.23 32.41
CA ALA A 529 -10.40 14.64 32.13
C ALA A 529 -9.00 15.05 32.63
N ASP A 530 -8.72 14.77 33.91
CA ASP A 530 -7.47 15.12 34.59
C ASP A 530 -6.22 14.42 34.02
N SER A 531 -6.38 13.40 33.16
CA SER A 531 -5.26 12.66 32.55
C SER A 531 -4.93 13.10 31.11
N ARG A 532 -5.78 13.90 30.47
CA ARG A 532 -5.68 14.17 29.02
C ARG A 532 -4.47 15.01 28.66
N GLU A 533 -4.12 15.98 29.49
CA GLU A 533 -2.92 16.81 29.32
C GLU A 533 -1.63 15.98 29.44
N ASP A 534 -1.58 15.05 30.39
CA ASP A 534 -0.43 14.14 30.53
C ASP A 534 -0.23 13.26 29.29
N PHE A 535 -1.32 12.75 28.70
CA PHE A 535 -1.25 12.03 27.42
C PHE A 535 -0.76 12.94 26.28
N MET A 536 -1.27 14.16 26.20
CA MET A 536 -0.87 15.10 25.17
C MET A 536 0.62 15.46 25.29
N ASP A 537 1.10 15.68 26.51
CA ASP A 537 2.51 15.94 26.82
C ASP A 537 3.44 14.76 26.47
N ASP A 538 2.99 13.52 26.69
CA ASP A 538 3.71 12.31 26.28
C ASP A 538 3.78 12.18 24.74
N TRP A 539 2.70 12.51 24.04
CA TRP A 539 2.61 12.42 22.58
C TRP A 539 3.37 13.55 21.85
N TYR A 540 3.51 14.71 22.48
CA TYR A 540 4.07 15.93 21.90
C TYR A 540 5.23 16.50 22.73
N GLN A 541 6.27 15.69 22.96
CA GLN A 541 7.44 16.11 23.74
C GLN A 541 8.30 17.16 22.99
N ASN A 542 9.05 17.96 23.74
CA ASN A 542 10.04 18.92 23.23
C ASN A 542 9.45 19.91 22.19
N SER A 543 9.92 19.85 20.93
CA SER A 543 9.41 20.68 19.83
C SER A 543 7.92 20.44 19.54
N GLY A 544 7.37 19.30 19.92
CA GLY A 544 5.95 19.01 19.84
C GLY A 544 5.11 19.98 20.67
N LYS A 545 5.59 20.40 21.85
CA LYS A 545 4.90 21.39 22.69
C LYS A 545 4.78 22.76 22.02
N LEU A 546 5.80 23.15 21.26
CA LEU A 546 5.76 24.38 20.46
C LEU A 546 4.70 24.27 19.36
N LYS A 547 4.58 23.09 18.72
CA LYS A 547 3.57 22.83 17.69
C LYS A 547 2.15 22.87 18.27
N LEU A 548 1.93 22.26 19.44
CA LEU A 548 0.66 22.35 20.18
C LEU A 548 0.26 23.82 20.41
N TRP A 549 1.20 24.63 20.92
CA TRP A 549 0.95 26.03 21.22
C TRP A 549 0.67 26.91 19.98
N LEU A 550 1.34 26.64 18.85
CA LEU A 550 1.23 27.47 17.65
C LEU A 550 0.05 27.12 16.76
N ASP A 551 -0.24 25.82 16.61
CA ASP A 551 -0.99 25.34 15.45
C ASP A 551 -2.25 24.55 15.78
N TYR A 552 -2.41 24.06 17.01
CA TYR A 552 -3.54 23.21 17.37
C TYR A 552 -4.47 23.92 18.35
N GLU A 553 -5.76 23.60 18.22
CA GLU A 553 -6.78 24.04 19.16
C GLU A 553 -6.66 23.26 20.48
N ALA A 554 -6.99 23.92 21.60
CA ALA A 554 -6.95 23.33 22.93
C ALA A 554 -7.97 22.18 23.08
N ILE A 555 -7.57 21.15 23.84
CA ILE A 555 -8.43 19.99 24.13
C ILE A 555 -9.52 20.32 25.15
N ASP A 556 -10.50 19.43 25.24
CA ASP A 556 -11.41 19.34 26.39
C ASP A 556 -10.68 18.61 27.52
N ASP A 557 -10.35 19.29 28.60
CA ASP A 557 -9.65 18.79 29.78
C ASP A 557 -10.50 18.82 31.05
N ASP A 558 -11.78 19.22 30.97
CA ASP A 558 -12.64 19.43 32.13
C ASP A 558 -13.92 18.59 32.12
N LYS A 559 -14.40 18.12 30.95
CA LYS A 559 -15.62 17.31 30.87
C LYS A 559 -15.35 15.85 31.19
N PRO A 560 -16.18 15.21 32.03
CA PRO A 560 -15.95 13.83 32.43
C PRO A 560 -16.12 12.86 31.25
N THR A 561 -15.45 11.71 31.36
CA THR A 561 -15.74 10.52 30.54
C THR A 561 -16.82 9.67 31.21
N GLY A 562 -17.63 8.98 30.41
CA GLY A 562 -18.59 7.97 30.88
C GLY A 562 -17.95 6.60 31.07
N LEU A 563 -16.66 6.45 30.78
CA LEU A 563 -15.92 5.20 30.97
C LEU A 563 -15.39 5.07 32.40
N HIS A 564 -15.55 3.88 32.97
CA HIS A 564 -14.93 3.52 34.25
C HIS A 564 -13.55 2.92 33.98
N LEU A 565 -12.52 3.77 34.09
CA LEU A 565 -11.13 3.42 33.81
C LEU A 565 -10.29 3.56 35.08
N SER A 566 -9.24 2.75 35.19
CA SER A 566 -8.23 2.83 36.25
C SER A 566 -7.59 4.22 36.32
N GLU A 567 -7.53 4.80 37.52
CA GLU A 567 -6.85 6.09 37.75
C GLU A 567 -5.34 6.02 37.52
N ASN A 568 -4.73 4.83 37.67
CA ASN A 568 -3.27 4.68 37.56
C ASN A 568 -2.78 4.54 36.11
N ASP A 569 -3.57 3.89 35.25
CA ASP A 569 -3.22 3.65 33.85
C ASP A 569 -4.51 3.51 33.01
N PRO A 570 -5.21 4.63 32.77
CA PRO A 570 -6.52 4.59 32.11
C PRO A 570 -6.42 4.13 30.66
N LYS A 571 -5.30 4.38 29.97
CA LYS A 571 -5.09 3.95 28.58
C LYS A 571 -4.94 2.43 28.48
N ARG A 572 -4.13 1.82 29.35
CA ARG A 572 -3.99 0.36 29.35
C ARG A 572 -5.27 -0.34 29.78
N ASP A 573 -5.99 0.21 30.76
CA ASP A 573 -7.29 -0.33 31.17
C ASP A 573 -8.32 -0.22 30.04
N PHE A 574 -8.39 0.93 29.35
CA PHE A 574 -9.20 1.09 28.15
C PHE A 574 -8.88 0.03 27.11
N ALA A 575 -7.60 -0.18 26.78
CA ALA A 575 -7.18 -1.17 25.80
C ALA A 575 -7.59 -2.60 26.20
N ASN A 576 -7.44 -2.96 27.47
CA ASN A 576 -7.85 -4.27 27.99
C ASN A 576 -9.38 -4.44 27.93
N GLN A 577 -10.14 -3.42 28.34
CA GLN A 577 -11.60 -3.45 28.26
C GLN A 577 -12.10 -3.48 26.81
N LEU A 578 -11.44 -2.77 25.90
CA LEU A 578 -11.73 -2.78 24.46
C LEU A 578 -11.55 -4.18 23.88
N LEU A 579 -10.40 -4.82 24.16
CA LEU A 579 -10.09 -6.20 23.74
C LEU A 579 -11.09 -7.21 24.31
N ALA A 580 -11.53 -7.04 25.57
CA ALA A 580 -12.51 -7.92 26.19
C ALA A 580 -13.93 -7.70 25.64
N ARG A 581 -14.34 -6.44 25.46
CA ARG A 581 -15.70 -6.07 25.03
C ARG A 581 -15.97 -6.38 23.56
N TYR A 582 -14.99 -6.12 22.70
CA TYR A 582 -15.13 -6.30 21.26
C TYR A 582 -14.26 -7.45 20.73
N GLY A 583 -13.96 -8.43 21.59
CA GLY A 583 -13.16 -9.60 21.23
C GLY A 583 -13.72 -10.37 20.02
N ASP A 584 -15.04 -10.50 19.92
CA ASP A 584 -15.71 -11.17 18.79
C ASP A 584 -15.57 -10.39 17.46
N LEU A 585 -15.30 -9.08 17.52
CA LEU A 585 -15.03 -8.24 16.35
C LEU A 585 -13.54 -8.16 16.02
N ASN A 586 -12.66 -8.58 16.94
CA ASN A 586 -11.22 -8.55 16.74
C ASN A 586 -10.82 -9.66 15.77
N ALA A 587 -10.79 -9.34 14.47
CA ALA A 587 -10.46 -10.25 13.40
C ALA A 587 -9.05 -10.88 13.50
N SER A 588 -8.17 -10.29 14.33
CA SER A 588 -6.78 -10.71 14.49
C SER A 588 -6.38 -10.82 15.97
N PRO A 589 -6.77 -11.90 16.68
CA PRO A 589 -6.25 -12.18 18.00
C PRO A 589 -4.72 -12.28 18.00
N ASP A 590 -4.09 -11.75 19.05
CA ASP A 590 -2.63 -11.62 19.13
C ASP A 590 -2.09 -12.06 20.50
N PRO A 591 -1.84 -13.37 20.67
CA PRO A 591 -1.26 -13.92 21.89
C PRO A 591 0.26 -13.74 21.97
N ILE A 592 0.93 -13.31 20.89
CA ILE A 592 2.39 -13.21 20.83
C ILE A 592 2.83 -11.90 21.48
N ASN A 593 2.26 -10.77 21.05
CA ASN A 593 2.76 -9.44 21.44
C ASN A 593 2.24 -8.96 22.80
N ARG A 594 1.13 -9.52 23.29
CA ARG A 594 0.50 -9.12 24.57
C ARG A 594 0.44 -10.27 25.57
N CYS A 595 1.40 -11.19 25.50
CA CYS A 595 1.39 -12.36 26.37
C CYS A 595 1.59 -11.98 27.84
N MET A 596 0.62 -12.35 28.68
CA MET A 596 0.70 -12.21 30.15
C MET A 596 0.64 -13.55 30.88
N GLY A 597 0.51 -14.67 30.14
CA GLY A 597 0.33 -16.01 30.69
C GLY A 597 1.46 -16.98 30.33
N ALA A 598 1.27 -18.26 30.65
CA ALA A 598 2.24 -19.31 30.33
C ALA A 598 2.22 -19.76 28.86
N TYR A 599 1.18 -19.39 28.11
CA TYR A 599 0.95 -19.80 26.73
C TYR A 599 0.82 -18.55 25.84
N CYS A 600 1.85 -18.30 25.03
CA CYS A 600 2.00 -17.13 24.15
C CYS A 600 1.94 -17.53 22.67
N SER A 601 0.99 -18.40 22.33
CA SER A 601 0.81 -18.91 20.97
C SER A 601 -0.67 -18.99 20.63
N ARG A 602 -0.97 -19.06 19.33
CA ARG A 602 -2.33 -19.25 18.85
C ARG A 602 -2.79 -20.69 19.11
N ASP A 603 -4.08 -20.81 19.41
CA ASP A 603 -4.72 -22.11 19.53
C ASP A 603 -4.92 -22.77 18.16
N GLY A 604 -4.96 -24.10 18.12
CA GLY A 604 -5.31 -24.86 16.92
C GLY A 604 -4.25 -24.89 15.80
N VAL A 605 -3.03 -24.40 16.06
CA VAL A 605 -1.88 -24.53 15.14
C VAL A 605 -1.03 -25.75 15.48
N ASP A 606 -0.07 -26.07 14.60
CA ASP A 606 0.84 -27.20 14.79
C ASP A 606 1.68 -27.01 16.08
N PRO A 607 1.91 -28.04 16.92
CA PRO A 607 2.69 -27.90 18.15
C PRO A 607 4.07 -27.28 17.96
N ALA A 608 4.77 -27.61 16.86
CA ALA A 608 6.07 -27.01 16.56
C ALA A 608 5.95 -25.50 16.24
N ILE A 609 4.80 -25.08 15.72
CA ILE A 609 4.48 -23.67 15.50
C ILE A 609 4.09 -22.99 16.82
N GLN A 610 3.36 -23.67 17.72
CA GLN A 610 3.07 -23.15 19.05
C GLN A 610 4.36 -22.88 19.84
N ASP A 611 5.30 -23.82 19.81
CA ASP A 611 6.63 -23.66 20.44
C ASP A 611 7.42 -22.51 19.80
N ALA A 612 7.33 -22.35 18.48
CA ALA A 612 7.96 -21.24 17.77
C ALA A 612 7.36 -19.88 18.19
N GLU A 613 6.02 -19.74 18.21
CA GLU A 613 5.34 -18.50 18.64
C GLU A 613 5.63 -18.19 20.12
N GLN A 614 5.64 -19.22 20.97
CA GLN A 614 6.02 -19.10 22.38
C GLN A 614 7.44 -18.56 22.52
N ALA A 615 8.40 -19.04 21.71
CA ALA A 615 9.75 -18.51 21.72
C ALA A 615 9.81 -17.06 21.18
N LEU A 616 9.14 -16.78 20.05
CA LEU A 616 9.11 -15.46 19.42
C LEU A 616 8.54 -14.38 20.34
N SER A 617 7.55 -14.70 21.18
CA SER A 617 6.96 -13.77 22.15
C SER A 617 8.00 -13.08 23.05
N ARG A 618 9.15 -13.73 23.33
CA ARG A 618 10.25 -13.18 24.15
C ARG A 618 10.98 -11.99 23.52
N LEU A 619 10.82 -11.78 22.21
CA LEU A 619 11.37 -10.64 21.47
C LEU A 619 10.44 -9.42 21.44
N THR A 620 9.17 -9.60 21.83
CA THR A 620 8.14 -8.56 21.76
C THR A 620 7.97 -7.85 23.11
N SER A 621 7.24 -6.73 23.14
CA SER A 621 6.95 -5.97 24.38
C SER A 621 8.20 -5.59 25.20
N ARG A 622 9.35 -5.42 24.53
CA ARG A 622 10.64 -5.03 25.14
C ARG A 622 11.25 -3.89 24.35
N PRO A 623 11.65 -2.79 25.01
CA PRO A 623 12.32 -1.69 24.34
C PRO A 623 13.77 -2.05 23.98
N ALA A 624 14.32 -1.41 22.95
CA ALA A 624 15.70 -1.59 22.48
C ALA A 624 16.77 -1.26 23.54
N ALA A 625 16.42 -0.47 24.55
CA ALA A 625 17.25 -0.30 25.75
C ALA A 625 17.55 -1.64 26.45
N GLY A 626 16.58 -2.57 26.49
CA GLY A 626 16.69 -3.90 27.09
C GLY A 626 16.86 -5.05 26.09
N LEU A 627 16.68 -4.81 24.79
CA LEU A 627 16.85 -5.78 23.70
C LEU A 627 17.61 -5.14 22.53
N LYS A 628 18.93 -5.08 22.64
CA LYS A 628 19.80 -4.28 21.75
C LYS A 628 19.82 -4.70 20.28
N VAL A 629 19.41 -5.92 19.96
CA VAL A 629 19.32 -6.38 18.58
C VAL A 629 18.31 -5.60 17.74
N ILE A 630 17.31 -4.96 18.38
CA ILE A 630 16.31 -4.12 17.69
C ILE A 630 16.99 -3.00 16.89
N ASP A 631 18.10 -2.44 17.39
CA ASP A 631 18.86 -1.40 16.70
C ASP A 631 19.43 -1.86 15.35
N GLN A 632 19.60 -3.18 15.17
CA GLN A 632 20.15 -3.81 13.95
C GLN A 632 19.05 -4.30 12.98
N LEU A 633 17.79 -4.27 13.39
CA LEU A 633 16.69 -4.78 12.58
C LEU A 633 16.25 -3.76 11.52
N PRO A 634 15.99 -4.24 10.29
CA PRO A 634 15.20 -3.51 9.31
C PRO A 634 13.78 -3.23 9.81
N GLU A 635 13.09 -2.31 9.12
CA GLU A 635 11.74 -1.87 9.50
C GLU A 635 10.70 -3.01 9.41
N ALA A 636 10.68 -3.76 8.30
CA ALA A 636 9.80 -4.92 8.10
C ALA A 636 10.61 -6.17 7.70
N THR A 637 10.83 -7.08 8.65
CA THR A 637 11.54 -8.34 8.43
C THR A 637 10.58 -9.52 8.39
N MET A 638 10.71 -10.40 7.38
CA MET A 638 9.87 -11.60 7.28
C MET A 638 10.57 -12.82 7.89
N LEU A 639 9.85 -13.60 8.71
CA LEU A 639 10.32 -14.87 9.26
C LEU A 639 9.55 -16.01 8.59
N ARG A 640 10.21 -16.77 7.71
CA ARG A 640 9.65 -18.00 7.15
C ARG A 640 10.00 -19.16 8.08
N VAL A 641 9.01 -19.65 8.83
CA VAL A 641 9.17 -20.76 9.78
C VAL A 641 8.59 -22.02 9.20
N GLU A 642 9.41 -23.06 9.02
CA GLU A 642 9.00 -24.33 8.40
C GLU A 642 9.18 -25.52 9.36
N THR A 643 8.13 -26.31 9.52
CA THR A 643 8.16 -27.54 10.32
C THR A 643 8.86 -28.68 9.57
N ALA A 644 9.25 -29.74 10.28
CA ALA A 644 9.82 -30.93 9.65
C ALA A 644 8.86 -31.65 8.68
N SER A 645 7.54 -31.38 8.77
CA SER A 645 6.53 -31.89 7.84
C SER A 645 6.37 -31.07 6.56
N GLY A 646 7.12 -29.96 6.42
CA GLY A 646 7.03 -29.03 5.29
C GLY A 646 5.90 -28.01 5.40
N LYS A 647 5.19 -27.96 6.54
CA LYS A 647 4.20 -26.90 6.80
C LYS A 647 4.94 -25.63 7.18
N ARG A 648 4.56 -24.50 6.56
CA ARG A 648 5.20 -23.20 6.81
C ARG A 648 4.22 -22.15 7.30
N VAL A 649 4.74 -21.26 8.14
CA VAL A 649 4.07 -20.02 8.56
C VAL A 649 5.05 -18.87 8.35
N VAL A 650 4.57 -17.81 7.71
CA VAL A 650 5.33 -16.57 7.58
C VAL A 650 4.89 -15.61 8.68
N TYR A 651 5.84 -14.98 9.36
CA TYR A 651 5.58 -13.90 10.32
C TYR A 651 6.19 -12.60 9.82
N SER A 652 5.49 -11.50 10.06
CA SER A 652 6.05 -10.16 9.97
C SER A 652 6.62 -9.76 11.32
N MET A 653 7.92 -9.50 11.36
CA MET A 653 8.63 -8.89 12.48
C MET A 653 8.86 -7.41 12.15
N LEU A 654 8.04 -6.56 12.74
CA LEU A 654 7.95 -5.12 12.46
C LEU A 654 8.65 -4.36 13.58
N ARG A 655 9.63 -3.54 13.23
CA ARG A 655 10.28 -2.61 14.15
C ARG A 655 9.37 -1.40 14.32
N ASN A 656 8.97 -1.10 15.55
CA ASN A 656 8.22 0.09 15.86
C ASN A 656 9.18 1.15 16.38
N ARG A 657 9.52 2.15 15.56
CA ARG A 657 10.39 3.24 15.98
C ARG A 657 9.65 4.20 16.88
N ALA A 658 10.31 4.59 17.96
CA ALA A 658 9.76 5.55 18.91
C ALA A 658 10.22 6.97 18.59
N HIS A 659 9.31 7.94 18.75
CA HIS A 659 9.61 9.35 18.55
C HIS A 659 9.05 10.18 19.70
N SER A 660 9.75 11.26 20.01
CA SER A 660 9.26 12.28 20.95
C SER A 660 7.98 12.96 20.45
N ASN A 661 7.79 13.08 19.13
CA ASN A 661 6.55 13.49 18.46
C ASN A 661 6.62 13.22 16.94
N VAL A 662 5.47 13.22 16.25
CA VAL A 662 5.34 13.08 14.78
C VAL A 662 4.76 14.34 14.12
N ALA A 663 4.89 15.51 14.76
CA ALA A 663 4.15 16.72 14.38
C ALA A 663 4.80 17.57 13.26
N PHE A 664 5.88 17.07 12.64
CA PHE A 664 6.67 17.78 11.63
C PHE A 664 7.00 16.87 10.45
N LEU A 665 7.02 17.46 9.25
CA LEU A 665 7.29 16.76 7.98
C LEU A 665 8.77 16.42 7.72
N LEU A 666 9.68 17.05 8.45
CA LEU A 666 11.13 16.95 8.24
C LEU A 666 11.85 16.83 9.59
N GLY A 667 13.10 16.39 9.55
CA GLY A 667 13.95 16.32 10.74
C GLY A 667 13.53 15.25 11.74
N GLU A 668 12.93 14.14 11.29
CA GLU A 668 12.58 12.98 12.13
C GLU A 668 13.75 12.53 13.03
N ALA A 669 14.99 12.56 12.51
CA ALA A 669 16.19 12.16 13.26
C ALA A 669 16.38 12.90 14.60
N TYR A 670 15.95 14.16 14.70
CA TYR A 670 16.02 14.93 15.95
C TYR A 670 14.97 14.53 16.98
N ARG A 671 13.93 13.81 16.54
CA ARG A 671 12.80 13.38 17.35
C ARG A 671 12.85 11.89 17.67
N TYR A 672 13.65 11.13 16.94
CA TYR A 672 13.80 9.68 17.07
C TYR A 672 14.43 9.29 18.42
N GLN A 673 13.83 8.31 19.10
CA GLN A 673 14.19 7.84 20.43
C GLN A 673 14.55 6.34 20.38
N PRO A 674 15.71 5.96 19.80
CA PRO A 674 16.03 4.57 19.46
C PRO A 674 15.95 3.62 20.64
N GLY A 675 16.30 4.07 21.85
CA GLY A 675 16.24 3.23 23.05
C GLY A 675 14.83 2.77 23.44
N LEU A 676 13.78 3.39 22.88
CA LEU A 676 12.38 3.05 23.12
C LEU A 676 11.76 2.23 21.98
N ASP A 677 12.50 1.92 20.91
CA ASP A 677 12.00 1.08 19.83
C ASP A 677 11.58 -0.29 20.34
N THR A 678 10.50 -0.82 19.80
CA THR A 678 10.01 -2.18 20.11
C THR A 678 9.87 -3.00 18.83
N VAL A 679 9.48 -4.26 18.97
CA VAL A 679 9.18 -5.13 17.84
C VAL A 679 7.81 -5.76 18.03
N THR A 680 7.02 -5.76 16.96
CA THR A 680 5.78 -6.53 16.83
C THR A 680 6.00 -7.73 15.94
N ILE A 681 5.61 -8.93 16.39
CA ILE A 681 5.69 -10.17 15.59
C ILE A 681 4.29 -10.73 15.40
N TYR A 682 3.83 -10.82 14.16
CA TYR A 682 2.49 -11.33 13.85
C TYR A 682 2.50 -12.27 12.63
N PRO A 683 1.72 -13.37 12.64
CA PRO A 683 1.58 -14.25 11.48
C PRO A 683 0.94 -13.53 10.28
N GLY A 684 1.55 -13.64 9.11
CA GLY A 684 1.13 -12.94 7.90
C GLY A 684 2.25 -12.09 7.30
N VAL A 685 2.00 -11.60 6.08
CA VAL A 685 2.86 -10.66 5.36
C VAL A 685 2.23 -9.27 5.44
N LEU A 686 2.61 -8.49 6.46
CA LEU A 686 2.03 -7.18 6.78
C LEU A 686 2.79 -6.02 6.11
N SER A 687 3.62 -6.29 5.11
CA SER A 687 4.31 -5.25 4.34
C SER A 687 4.30 -5.59 2.85
N SER A 688 4.09 -4.57 2.02
CA SER A 688 4.30 -4.71 0.56
C SER A 688 5.78 -4.67 0.18
N TYR A 689 6.64 -4.28 1.12
CA TYR A 689 8.06 -4.04 0.94
C TYR A 689 8.86 -4.79 2.02
N PRO A 690 9.05 -6.12 1.91
CA PRO A 690 9.95 -6.83 2.79
C PRO A 690 11.35 -6.21 2.74
N ASN A 691 11.86 -5.74 3.88
CA ASN A 691 13.22 -5.19 3.95
C ASN A 691 14.27 -6.28 4.08
N PHE A 692 13.94 -7.39 4.74
CA PHE A 692 14.80 -8.56 4.83
C PHE A 692 13.99 -9.81 5.17
N MET A 693 14.56 -11.00 5.02
CA MET A 693 13.93 -12.23 5.48
C MET A 693 14.90 -13.25 6.08
N PHE A 694 14.39 -14.01 7.04
CA PHE A 694 15.02 -15.18 7.61
C PHE A 694 14.23 -16.44 7.23
N ASN A 695 14.93 -17.53 6.92
CA ASN A 695 14.35 -18.85 6.73
C ASN A 695 14.81 -19.77 7.87
N ILE A 696 13.88 -20.20 8.71
CA ILE A 696 14.17 -20.84 10.01
C ILE A 696 13.38 -22.15 10.14
N PRO A 697 14.04 -23.30 10.35
CA PRO A 697 13.33 -24.50 10.78
C PRO A 697 12.62 -24.26 12.12
N ALA A 698 11.37 -24.71 12.28
CA ALA A 698 10.57 -24.45 13.48
C ALA A 698 11.28 -24.88 14.78
N GLN A 699 12.03 -25.98 14.74
CA GLN A 699 12.80 -26.50 15.87
C GLN A 699 13.99 -25.61 16.26
N GLU A 700 14.48 -24.76 15.35
CA GLU A 700 15.59 -23.84 15.59
C GLU A 700 15.14 -22.46 16.07
N VAL A 701 13.83 -22.15 16.01
CA VAL A 701 13.29 -20.85 16.46
C VAL A 701 13.69 -20.50 17.90
N PRO A 702 13.68 -21.43 18.88
CA PRO A 702 14.17 -21.13 20.22
C PRO A 702 15.64 -20.68 20.27
N GLU A 703 16.50 -21.24 19.41
CA GLU A 703 17.91 -20.87 19.31
C GLU A 703 18.09 -19.53 18.58
N PHE A 704 17.36 -19.32 17.49
CA PHE A 704 17.30 -18.02 16.80
C PHE A 704 16.95 -16.90 17.79
N VAL A 705 15.88 -17.08 18.57
CA VAL A 705 15.47 -16.11 19.60
C VAL A 705 16.57 -15.91 20.64
N ALA A 706 17.21 -16.99 21.12
CA ALA A 706 18.28 -16.87 22.11
C ALA A 706 19.50 -16.10 21.58
N GLU A 707 19.86 -16.25 20.30
CA GLU A 707 20.92 -15.45 19.70
C GLU A 707 20.51 -14.01 19.46
N MET A 708 19.25 -13.75 19.07
CA MET A 708 18.70 -12.39 18.99
C MET A 708 18.77 -11.69 20.35
N GLU A 709 18.40 -12.34 21.45
CA GLU A 709 18.51 -11.76 22.80
C GLU A 709 19.95 -11.46 23.24
N ARG A 710 20.93 -12.21 22.72
CA ARG A 710 22.35 -12.02 23.05
C ARG A 710 23.08 -11.06 22.10
N ALA A 711 22.50 -10.76 20.94
CA ALA A 711 23.07 -9.84 19.96
C ALA A 711 22.96 -8.40 20.46
N LYS A 712 24.12 -7.76 20.66
CA LYS A 712 24.22 -6.38 21.16
C LYS A 712 24.90 -5.42 20.18
N ASP A 713 25.36 -5.94 19.06
CA ASP A 713 26.12 -5.22 18.04
C ASP A 713 25.93 -5.86 16.66
N ALA A 714 26.32 -5.12 15.63
CA ALA A 714 26.23 -5.55 14.23
C ALA A 714 27.00 -6.85 13.96
N LYS A 715 28.16 -7.06 14.60
CA LYS A 715 29.00 -8.25 14.38
C LYS A 715 28.31 -9.53 14.85
N ARG A 716 27.60 -9.48 15.98
CA ARG A 716 26.85 -10.63 16.46
C ARG A 716 25.56 -10.84 15.67
N PHE A 717 24.90 -9.77 15.26
CA PHE A 717 23.73 -9.86 14.37
C PHE A 717 24.10 -10.46 13.00
N GLU A 718 25.25 -10.11 12.43
CA GLU A 718 25.77 -10.70 11.19
C GLU A 718 25.85 -12.23 11.27
N LYS A 719 26.23 -12.81 12.43
CA LYS A 719 26.26 -14.27 12.61
C LYS A 719 24.87 -14.92 12.55
N ILE A 720 23.82 -14.19 12.95
CA ILE A 720 22.43 -14.62 12.84
C ILE A 720 22.04 -14.62 11.35
N VAL A 721 22.41 -13.55 10.64
CA VAL A 721 22.20 -13.42 9.19
C VAL A 721 22.95 -14.52 8.42
N ASP A 722 24.19 -14.84 8.78
CA ASP A 722 24.97 -15.89 8.13
C ASP A 722 24.31 -17.28 8.24
N ARG A 723 23.60 -17.54 9.33
CA ARG A 723 22.98 -18.84 9.58
C ARG A 723 21.58 -18.97 8.98
N TRP A 724 20.74 -17.94 9.11
CA TRP A 724 19.32 -18.02 8.74
C TRP A 724 18.87 -16.96 7.73
N GLY A 725 19.70 -15.95 7.45
CA GLY A 725 19.36 -14.84 6.58
C GLY A 725 19.37 -15.22 5.11
N VAL A 726 18.39 -14.71 4.37
CA VAL A 726 18.32 -14.85 2.91
C VAL A 726 18.81 -13.56 2.29
N ARG A 727 20.07 -13.48 1.89
CA ARG A 727 20.61 -12.27 1.25
C ARG A 727 20.12 -12.17 -0.20
N ARG A 728 20.22 -10.98 -0.80
CA ARG A 728 19.88 -10.76 -2.23
C ARG A 728 20.64 -11.72 -3.16
N SER A 729 21.84 -12.11 -2.77
CA SER A 729 22.74 -13.03 -3.47
C SER A 729 22.46 -14.51 -3.18
N HIS A 730 21.46 -14.85 -2.37
CA HIS A 730 21.13 -16.23 -2.03
C HIS A 730 20.71 -17.00 -3.31
N PRO A 731 21.27 -18.18 -3.63
CA PRO A 731 20.95 -18.90 -4.88
C PRO A 731 19.46 -19.19 -5.08
N LEU A 732 18.73 -19.39 -3.99
CA LEU A 732 17.27 -19.59 -3.96
C LEU A 732 16.48 -18.33 -3.57
N PHE A 733 17.06 -17.13 -3.67
CA PHE A 733 16.43 -15.88 -3.24
C PHE A 733 15.00 -15.73 -3.78
N TRP A 734 14.82 -15.90 -5.09
CA TRP A 734 13.51 -15.73 -5.73
C TRP A 734 12.49 -16.78 -5.29
N GLN A 735 12.94 -18.00 -4.98
CA GLN A 735 12.05 -19.03 -4.43
C GLN A 735 11.51 -18.57 -3.07
N TYR A 736 12.39 -18.12 -2.17
CA TYR A 736 11.99 -17.67 -0.84
C TYR A 736 11.19 -16.36 -0.86
N PHE A 737 11.57 -15.40 -1.71
CA PHE A 737 10.88 -14.12 -1.82
C PHE A 737 9.46 -14.30 -2.38
N HIS A 738 9.29 -15.09 -3.43
CA HIS A 738 7.95 -15.36 -4.00
C HIS A 738 7.11 -16.28 -3.13
N ASP A 739 7.73 -17.04 -2.23
CA ASP A 739 7.00 -17.84 -1.25
C ASP A 739 6.18 -16.97 -0.29
N LEU A 740 6.57 -15.71 -0.07
CA LEU A 740 5.77 -14.73 0.66
C LEU A 740 4.44 -14.44 -0.07
N SER A 741 4.49 -14.24 -1.39
CA SER A 741 3.28 -14.03 -2.21
C SER A 741 2.45 -15.32 -2.31
N ALA A 742 3.10 -16.48 -2.39
CA ALA A 742 2.41 -17.78 -2.33
C ALA A 742 1.69 -17.98 -0.98
N TYR A 743 2.30 -17.54 0.13
CA TYR A 743 1.66 -17.59 1.44
C TYR A 743 0.41 -16.68 1.52
N ILE A 744 0.47 -15.48 0.93
CA ILE A 744 -0.71 -14.61 0.78
C ILE A 744 -1.78 -15.33 -0.06
N ARG A 745 -1.41 -15.94 -1.19
CA ARG A 745 -2.35 -16.72 -2.02
C ARG A 745 -3.07 -17.82 -1.24
N GLU A 746 -2.34 -18.51 -0.37
CA GLU A 746 -2.85 -19.64 0.42
C GLU A 746 -3.76 -19.19 1.57
N THR A 747 -3.52 -18.01 2.14
CA THR A 747 -4.19 -17.55 3.37
C THR A 747 -5.22 -16.43 3.14
N THR A 748 -4.97 -15.56 2.19
CA THR A 748 -5.74 -14.35 1.84
C THR A 748 -5.72 -14.13 0.32
N PRO A 749 -6.24 -15.08 -0.50
CA PRO A 749 -6.06 -15.11 -1.96
C PRO A 749 -6.49 -13.83 -2.69
N VAL A 750 -7.48 -13.11 -2.16
CA VAL A 750 -7.97 -11.86 -2.74
C VAL A 750 -7.00 -10.70 -2.57
N GLU A 751 -5.96 -10.81 -1.73
CA GLU A 751 -4.92 -9.79 -1.56
C GLU A 751 -3.62 -10.17 -2.28
N GLU A 752 -3.59 -11.29 -3.03
CA GLU A 752 -2.39 -11.76 -3.68
C GLU A 752 -1.86 -10.79 -4.75
N GLY A 753 -0.54 -10.64 -4.76
CA GLY A 753 0.18 -9.87 -5.77
C GLY A 753 1.68 -9.90 -5.50
N VAL A 754 2.46 -9.58 -6.52
CA VAL A 754 3.94 -9.57 -6.40
C VAL A 754 4.36 -8.47 -5.40
N LEU A 755 5.16 -8.86 -4.41
CA LEU A 755 5.77 -7.94 -3.43
C LEU A 755 6.92 -7.14 -4.05
N ASP A 756 7.21 -5.97 -3.48
CA ASP A 756 8.26 -5.08 -3.97
C ASP A 756 9.59 -5.30 -3.24
N MET A 757 10.68 -5.37 -3.99
CA MET A 757 12.04 -5.68 -3.52
C MET A 757 12.96 -4.44 -3.49
N ASN A 758 12.48 -3.25 -3.86
CA ASN A 758 13.31 -2.04 -3.93
C ASN A 758 13.86 -1.60 -2.56
N ARG A 759 13.23 -2.04 -1.47
CA ARG A 759 13.62 -1.76 -0.09
C ARG A 759 14.31 -2.94 0.61
N TYR A 760 14.64 -4.00 -0.13
CA TYR A 760 15.34 -5.16 0.41
C TYR A 760 16.81 -4.83 0.67
N GLU A 761 17.21 -4.87 1.93
CA GLU A 761 18.50 -4.41 2.44
C GLU A 761 19.65 -5.37 2.13
N ASN A 762 20.88 -4.83 2.21
CA ASN A 762 22.12 -5.58 2.11
C ASN A 762 22.70 -5.82 3.51
N LEU A 763 21.98 -6.62 4.31
CA LEU A 763 22.52 -7.13 5.57
C LEU A 763 23.60 -8.13 5.27
#